data_AF-A0A0Q5P8R1-F1
#
_entry.id   AF-A0A0Q5P8R1-F1
#
_cell.length_a   1.000
_cell.length_b   1.000
_cell.length_c   1.000
_cell.angle_alpha   90.00
_cell.angle_beta   90.00
_cell.angle_gamma   90.00
#
_symmetry.space_group_name_H-M   'P 1'
#
loop_
_entity.id
_entity.type
_entity.pdbx_description
1 polymer ?
#
loop_
_entity_poly.entity_id
_entity_poly.type
_entity_poly.pdbx_seq_one_letter_code
_entity_poly.pdbx_strand_id
1 'polypeptide(L)'
;MFNKIARFELRYQLTGPVFLSMTALFFALSFGSVAIDQLQLAGGGQVHRNAGPSIARSYAILTLFLMFVTTAFVANVVIRDDETGFWPIVRSTRIRKFDYVIGRFTGAFAAAMIASLMIPLGGWLGSQMPWVDPDVIGPTIPLHYIGGYCVVMLPSLFATAAVFFAVATTTRSMLYSYLGVIVFLVAYFALLGLVANRPPLAAALSYVEPFGMVAVDRTTRFWTAAQSNIRTPVFAEALLVNRAIWTGIGVLALSFAYLRFDFARNGPSERRAPRRTGKAATSAKLPLIVKRLPPARPDVAGWSRLFERSRFEMLMVLRSPAFLILVLLGVLNAGAAALTAGEMHGMPPRPLTFNMIGVLRNTFGIIPLIIAIYYAGELVWRDRQNRIDEIIDATSLPNWAYMVPKTLAVTTVLLASLLASIVPVALIQLIRGGGDFVVGEYVAWYLLPKTVDMVILAILAVFVQALSPGKYVGWAIMVGYLVLNFALEGLGLTYPLYRYGATLPLQLSDMNGDQIGGPGSWWLRLYWGAFAGALAVLAHLLWRRGTDVRLASRLRRVPARLRGIPGMILVACGIVAGASGAWIHRNIDVLNRQPPQAEVERDMADFERRYGRYHAVAQPSLTTVRLAIDLHPRERRMVTRGRYGFVNDTGAPVASLYLTGLTADYDIAQASVPGATLVLNDPRLHMKIFRFATPLAPGATGELRFVTVRAQRGFRANGEDISLVRNGTSVLSHAFLPQFGINPIRYVEDWKARKRLGLPPLPPMAPLGDRPSMGRNSFGGAVWVMSDITITTDATQVAVAPGRRIAERVANGRRTTRYASTAPILSFFSVQSADYAVARRQSGSIALEVYHHPKHRYNVELMLRAMQATLAYGQRAFGPYQFDHARVVEFPGYTPGAVAFAGTVPVSEAMGFIADTRDRRRVDFVTYVMAHEMAHQYWGHQLAAADQKGASMLIETMAQYTALMVMKQLHGEGEVRRFLKYEMDEYLVGRARDTGIEPPLDRVERQSHIYYNKGAVAMYLLQDRLGEDRVNAMLRGIVASRRFKGAPYPNSLLLANGLRRLARTRAERELVDDLTDRVTLWDLRTTLAKTRPVGNGRWETVLTIAASKSHLDPKGVERPAALADTIEVGLFTAPPDAAGFSARNILVIRRIPVHTGLQQVTFVTTGMPTFGGVDPYTKYIDRDGADNAVEVRQ
;
A
#
# COMPACT_ATOMS: atom_id res chain seq x y z
N MET A 1 22.10 44.29 22.40
CA MET A 1 23.09 43.18 22.29
C MET A 1 22.52 42.03 21.46
N PHE A 2 21.20 41.89 21.39
CA PHE A 2 20.40 40.99 20.58
C PHE A 2 20.98 40.70 19.18
N ASN A 3 21.14 41.72 18.32
CA ASN A 3 21.65 41.53 16.95
C ASN A 3 23.03 40.86 16.90
N LYS A 4 23.91 41.14 17.87
CA LYS A 4 25.25 40.54 17.91
C LYS A 4 25.17 39.05 18.27
N ILE A 5 24.31 38.70 19.24
CA ILE A 5 24.07 37.30 19.65
C ILE A 5 23.40 36.53 18.52
N ALA A 6 22.34 37.07 17.92
CA ALA A 6 21.65 36.43 16.80
C ALA A 6 22.57 36.21 15.60
N ARG A 7 23.38 37.22 15.23
CA ARG A 7 24.37 37.10 14.14
C ARG A 7 25.47 36.09 14.46
N PHE A 8 25.91 36.03 15.71
CA PHE A 8 26.90 35.06 16.16
C PHE A 8 26.37 33.63 16.01
N GLU A 9 25.17 33.34 16.53
CA GLU A 9 24.59 32.01 16.43
C GLU A 9 24.28 31.63 14.99
N LEU A 10 23.77 32.55 14.18
CA LEU A 10 23.56 32.33 12.76
C LEU A 10 24.88 31.94 12.07
N ARG A 11 25.95 32.73 12.26
CA ARG A 11 27.26 32.44 11.66
C ARG A 11 27.80 31.11 12.14
N TYR A 12 27.70 30.82 13.43
CA TYR A 12 28.16 29.57 14.02
C TYR A 12 27.47 28.36 13.38
N GLN A 13 26.15 28.39 13.25
CA GLN A 13 25.38 27.31 12.64
C GLN A 13 25.73 27.15 11.16
N LEU A 14 25.77 28.25 10.39
CA LEU A 14 26.08 28.21 8.95
C LEU A 14 27.47 27.62 8.64
N THR A 15 28.46 27.83 9.52
CA THR A 15 29.80 27.25 9.37
C THR A 15 29.91 25.82 9.94
N GLY A 16 28.87 25.34 10.61
CA GLY A 16 28.85 24.03 11.23
C GLY A 16 28.72 22.91 10.19
N PRO A 17 29.40 21.77 10.37
CA PRO A 17 29.27 20.62 9.47
C PRO A 17 27.84 20.06 9.43
N VAL A 18 27.07 20.24 10.52
CA VAL A 18 25.65 19.83 10.59
C VAL A 18 24.81 20.63 9.61
N PHE A 19 25.01 21.94 9.48
CA PHE A 19 24.26 22.77 8.55
C PHE A 19 24.49 22.32 7.11
N LEU A 20 25.76 22.20 6.68
CA LEU A 20 26.12 21.77 5.32
C LEU A 20 25.56 20.37 4.99
N SER A 21 25.65 19.44 5.94
CA SER A 21 25.16 18.07 5.73
C SER A 21 23.64 18.04 5.58
N MET A 22 22.92 18.81 6.39
CA MET A 22 21.44 18.83 6.36
C MET A 22 20.91 19.57 5.13
N THR A 23 21.52 20.69 4.74
CA THR A 23 21.12 21.41 3.52
C THR A 23 21.32 20.57 2.27
N ALA A 24 22.45 19.88 2.14
CA ALA A 24 22.69 18.94 1.06
C ALA A 24 21.68 17.79 1.04
N LEU A 25 21.34 17.24 2.21
CA LEU A 25 20.35 16.16 2.33
C LEU A 25 18.95 16.60 1.89
N PHE A 26 18.43 17.70 2.44
CA PHE A 26 17.08 18.17 2.11
C PHE A 26 16.96 18.69 0.68
N PHE A 27 18.04 19.27 0.14
CA PHE A 27 18.14 19.54 -1.29
C PHE A 27 18.00 18.26 -2.11
N ALA A 28 18.80 17.24 -1.83
CA ALA A 28 18.80 15.98 -2.56
C ALA A 28 17.47 15.23 -2.47
N LEU A 29 16.82 15.22 -1.30
CA LEU A 29 15.50 14.63 -1.10
C LEU A 29 14.42 15.35 -1.91
N SER A 30 14.40 16.70 -1.86
CA SER A 30 13.43 17.49 -2.62
C SER A 30 13.66 17.36 -4.14
N PHE A 31 14.91 17.45 -4.57
CA PHE A 31 15.32 17.24 -5.96
C PHE A 31 14.92 15.85 -6.45
N GLY A 32 15.27 14.80 -5.70
CA GLY A 32 14.92 13.42 -6.03
C GLY A 32 13.41 13.21 -6.11
N SER A 33 12.62 13.86 -5.24
CA SER A 33 11.16 13.72 -5.24
C SER A 33 10.47 14.24 -6.51
N VAL A 34 11.12 15.12 -7.27
CA VAL A 34 10.61 15.62 -8.55
C VAL A 34 11.31 14.91 -9.71
N ALA A 35 12.63 14.71 -9.60
CA ALA A 35 13.48 14.21 -10.68
C ALA A 35 13.51 12.68 -10.83
N ILE A 36 13.10 11.91 -9.82
CA ILE A 36 13.19 10.45 -9.77
C ILE A 36 11.82 9.88 -9.40
N ASP A 37 11.23 9.09 -10.31
CA ASP A 37 9.87 8.54 -10.18
C ASP A 37 9.68 7.72 -8.89
N GLN A 38 10.69 6.95 -8.47
CA GLN A 38 10.64 6.12 -7.26
C GLN A 38 10.70 6.90 -5.94
N LEU A 39 11.18 8.15 -5.98
CA LEU A 39 11.30 9.02 -4.80
C LEU A 39 10.15 10.03 -4.71
N GLN A 40 9.14 9.92 -5.58
CA GLN A 40 8.04 10.85 -5.65
C GLN A 40 7.26 10.91 -4.33
N LEU A 41 7.19 12.11 -3.74
CA LEU A 41 6.52 12.36 -2.45
C LEU A 41 5.05 12.80 -2.61
N ALA A 42 4.71 13.48 -3.71
CA ALA A 42 3.38 14.01 -3.98
C ALA A 42 3.15 14.21 -5.50
N GLY A 43 1.88 14.37 -5.90
CA GLY A 43 1.45 14.43 -7.30
C GLY A 43 1.33 13.05 -7.94
N GLY A 44 0.81 12.97 -9.18
CA GLY A 44 0.58 11.70 -9.87
C GLY A 44 -0.43 11.82 -11.02
N GLY A 45 -0.23 11.01 -12.07
CA GLY A 45 -1.00 11.08 -13.33
C GLY A 45 -1.02 12.48 -13.95
N GLN A 46 -2.19 13.11 -14.12
CA GLN A 46 -2.38 14.47 -14.68
C GLN A 46 -2.11 15.60 -13.68
N VAL A 47 -2.02 15.33 -12.36
CA VAL A 47 -1.60 16.39 -11.42
C VAL A 47 -0.09 16.50 -11.47
N HIS A 48 0.42 17.61 -11.99
CA HIS A 48 1.85 17.82 -12.17
C HIS A 48 2.61 17.75 -10.85
N ARG A 49 3.88 17.30 -10.90
CA ARG A 49 4.74 17.23 -9.70
C ARG A 49 5.00 18.60 -9.07
N ASN A 50 4.97 19.66 -9.88
CA ASN A 50 5.13 21.05 -9.46
C ASN A 50 3.78 21.81 -9.32
N ALA A 51 2.65 21.10 -9.25
CA ALA A 51 1.36 21.69 -8.93
C ALA A 51 1.32 22.21 -7.48
N GLY A 52 0.48 23.22 -7.23
CA GLY A 52 0.38 23.88 -5.91
C GLY A 52 0.11 22.90 -4.76
N PRO A 53 -0.90 22.02 -4.84
CA PRO A 53 -1.17 20.99 -3.84
C PRO A 53 -0.02 19.98 -3.68
N SER A 54 0.62 19.56 -4.78
CA SER A 54 1.75 18.62 -4.75
C SER A 54 2.93 19.21 -3.96
N ILE A 55 3.29 20.46 -4.24
CA ILE A 55 4.38 21.16 -3.55
C ILE A 55 4.05 21.36 -2.06
N ALA A 56 2.82 21.80 -1.74
CA ALA A 56 2.38 21.99 -0.36
C ALA A 56 2.46 20.69 0.46
N ARG A 57 2.06 19.56 -0.12
CA ARG A 57 2.15 18.24 0.51
C ARG A 57 3.60 17.79 0.70
N SER A 58 4.45 17.94 -0.32
CA SER A 58 5.89 17.65 -0.22
C SER A 58 6.54 18.47 0.89
N TYR A 59 6.19 19.74 1.05
CA TYR A 59 6.72 20.58 2.13
C TYR A 59 6.22 20.15 3.50
N ALA A 60 4.94 19.81 3.66
CA ALA A 60 4.43 19.26 4.91
C ALA A 60 5.17 17.98 5.33
N ILE A 61 5.39 17.06 4.37
CA ILE A 61 6.17 15.82 4.59
C ILE A 61 7.61 16.13 4.99
N LEU A 62 8.31 16.99 4.23
CA LEU A 62 9.72 17.29 4.51
C LEU A 62 9.91 18.06 5.83
N THR A 63 8.93 18.87 6.25
CA THR A 63 8.98 19.57 7.54
C THR A 63 8.89 18.61 8.73
N LEU A 64 8.21 17.46 8.57
CA LEU A 64 8.23 16.37 9.55
C LEU A 64 9.67 15.93 9.84
N PHE A 65 10.47 15.69 8.80
CA PHE A 65 11.88 15.29 8.97
C PHE A 65 12.76 16.45 9.46
N LEU A 66 12.44 17.68 9.04
CA LEU A 66 13.19 18.87 9.39
C LEU A 66 13.11 19.18 10.89
N MET A 67 12.12 18.64 11.62
CA MET A 67 11.98 18.80 13.07
C MET A 67 13.20 18.28 13.86
N PHE A 68 13.88 17.25 13.35
CA PHE A 68 15.12 16.74 13.96
C PHE A 68 16.27 17.73 13.79
N VAL A 69 16.32 18.39 12.63
CA VAL A 69 17.33 19.41 12.33
C VAL A 69 17.09 20.68 13.12
N THR A 70 15.84 21.15 13.19
CA THR A 70 15.51 22.33 13.99
C THR A 70 15.89 22.10 15.44
N THR A 71 15.56 20.94 16.01
CA THR A 71 15.95 20.55 17.37
C THR A 71 17.46 20.58 17.57
N ALA A 72 18.23 20.04 16.62
CA ALA A 72 19.70 20.08 16.69
C ALA A 72 20.24 21.52 16.71
N PHE A 73 19.65 22.44 15.94
CA PHE A 73 20.06 23.84 15.93
C PHE A 73 19.62 24.57 17.21
N VAL A 74 18.34 24.49 17.58
CA VAL A 74 17.80 25.30 18.69
C VAL A 74 18.20 24.78 20.06
N ALA A 75 18.34 23.46 20.25
CA ALA A 75 18.74 22.89 21.54
C ALA A 75 20.22 23.16 21.82
N ASN A 76 21.09 22.97 20.82
CA ASN A 76 22.53 23.20 20.94
C ASN A 76 22.82 24.63 21.42
N VAL A 77 22.12 25.62 20.86
CA VAL A 77 22.40 27.01 21.19
C VAL A 77 22.11 27.36 22.66
N VAL A 78 21.19 26.67 23.35
CA VAL A 78 20.96 26.94 24.79
C VAL A 78 21.90 26.13 25.68
N ILE A 79 22.22 24.91 25.28
CA ILE A 79 22.92 23.93 26.12
C ILE A 79 24.45 24.01 25.96
N ARG A 80 24.95 24.50 24.83
CA ARG A 80 26.39 24.55 24.50
C ARG A 80 27.24 25.22 25.58
N ASP A 81 26.76 26.30 26.18
CA ASP A 81 27.54 27.01 27.21
C ASP A 81 27.64 26.20 28.51
N ASP A 82 26.59 25.44 28.84
CA ASP A 82 26.58 24.53 29.99
C ASP A 82 27.51 23.33 29.74
N GLU A 83 27.50 22.76 28.52
CA GLU A 83 28.35 21.62 28.13
C GLU A 83 29.85 21.97 28.00
N THR A 84 30.16 23.16 27.47
CA THR A 84 31.54 23.63 27.29
C THR A 84 32.13 24.26 28.56
N GLY A 85 31.32 24.46 29.61
CA GLY A 85 31.74 25.14 30.83
C GLY A 85 31.94 26.66 30.66
N PHE A 86 31.51 27.24 29.54
CA PHE A 86 31.70 28.66 29.22
C PHE A 86 30.67 29.57 29.91
N TRP A 87 29.61 28.97 30.44
CA TRP A 87 28.48 29.65 31.06
C TRP A 87 28.82 30.64 32.20
N PRO A 88 29.82 30.40 33.09
CA PRO A 88 30.19 31.38 34.12
C PRO A 88 30.68 32.71 33.55
N ILE A 89 31.38 32.66 32.41
CA ILE A 89 31.90 33.84 31.70
C ILE A 89 30.75 34.64 31.10
N VAL A 90 29.78 33.96 30.49
CA VAL A 90 28.60 34.62 29.91
C VAL A 90 27.80 35.33 31.01
N ARG A 91 27.65 34.72 32.18
CA ARG A 91 26.89 35.29 33.31
C ARG A 91 27.57 36.50 33.97
N SER A 92 28.89 36.63 33.88
CA SER A 92 29.60 37.80 34.41
C SER A 92 29.52 39.03 33.49
N THR A 93 28.85 38.92 32.34
CA THR A 93 28.66 40.04 31.41
C THR A 93 27.36 40.81 31.66
N ARG A 94 27.24 42.03 31.13
CA ARG A 94 26.02 42.86 31.19
C ARG A 94 24.90 42.42 30.22
N ILE A 95 24.88 41.17 29.77
CA ILE A 95 23.88 40.68 28.79
C ILE A 95 22.52 40.53 29.49
N ARG A 96 21.47 41.15 28.92
CA ARG A 96 20.10 41.00 29.43
C ARG A 96 19.49 39.67 28.99
N LYS A 97 18.53 39.18 29.77
CA LYS A 97 17.79 37.93 29.52
C LYS A 97 17.15 37.87 28.13
N PHE A 98 16.55 38.98 27.69
CA PHE A 98 15.93 39.08 26.37
C PHE A 98 16.97 38.97 25.24
N ASP A 99 18.06 39.73 25.33
CA ASP A 99 19.14 39.70 24.34
C ASP A 99 19.72 38.29 24.20
N TYR A 100 19.85 37.56 25.32
CA TYR A 100 20.40 36.20 25.35
C TYR A 100 19.43 35.16 24.78
N VAL A 101 18.25 34.98 25.38
CA VAL A 101 17.34 33.87 25.03
C VAL A 101 16.76 34.05 23.63
N ILE A 102 16.18 35.22 23.35
CA ILE A 102 15.51 35.48 22.07
C ILE A 102 16.56 35.65 20.98
N GLY A 103 17.69 36.34 21.25
CA GLY A 103 18.77 36.48 20.27
C GLY A 103 19.31 35.13 19.81
N ARG A 104 19.47 34.19 20.75
CA ARG A 104 19.89 32.82 20.47
C ARG A 104 18.88 32.04 19.64
N PHE A 105 17.61 32.07 20.03
CA PHE A 105 16.55 31.44 19.26
C PHE A 105 16.47 32.01 17.85
N THR A 106 16.47 33.34 17.69
CA THR A 106 16.40 34.01 16.38
C THR A 106 17.56 33.61 15.47
N GLY A 107 18.79 33.55 15.97
CA GLY A 107 19.95 33.11 15.17
C GLY A 107 19.86 31.65 14.73
N ALA A 108 19.45 30.76 15.65
CA ALA A 108 19.27 29.33 15.35
C ALA A 108 18.11 29.08 14.38
N PHE A 109 16.98 29.77 14.57
CA PHE A 109 15.80 29.67 13.73
C PHE A 109 16.07 30.24 12.33
N ALA A 110 16.79 31.36 12.21
CA ALA A 110 17.22 31.89 10.92
C ALA A 110 18.09 30.88 10.14
N ALA A 111 19.00 30.16 10.83
CA ALA A 111 19.77 29.09 10.21
C ALA A 111 18.86 27.95 9.71
N ALA A 112 17.86 27.54 10.50
CA ALA A 112 16.86 26.55 10.08
C ALA A 112 16.04 27.02 8.85
N MET A 113 15.60 28.28 8.83
CA MET A 113 14.88 28.87 7.70
C MET A 113 15.73 28.82 6.43
N ILE A 114 16.98 29.29 6.50
CA ILE A 114 17.92 29.26 5.36
C ILE A 114 18.15 27.82 4.90
N ALA A 115 18.32 26.88 5.83
CA ALA A 115 18.48 25.48 5.47
C ALA A 115 17.25 24.93 4.73
N SER A 116 16.05 25.32 5.19
CA SER A 116 14.80 24.88 4.59
C SER A 116 14.56 25.45 3.19
N LEU A 117 15.14 26.60 2.82
CA LEU A 117 15.06 27.14 1.45
C LEU A 117 15.68 26.23 0.39
N MET A 118 16.54 25.29 0.79
CA MET A 118 17.07 24.28 -0.12
C MET A 118 16.01 23.29 -0.61
N ILE A 119 14.87 23.17 0.09
CA ILE A 119 13.74 22.33 -0.32
C ILE A 119 13.04 22.91 -1.56
N PRO A 120 12.53 24.16 -1.57
CA PRO A 120 11.98 24.77 -2.79
C PRO A 120 13.00 24.76 -3.94
N LEU A 121 14.26 25.08 -3.65
CA LEU A 121 15.32 25.12 -4.66
C LEU A 121 15.56 23.73 -5.28
N GLY A 122 15.63 22.68 -4.46
CA GLY A 122 15.78 21.30 -4.92
C GLY A 122 14.60 20.84 -5.77
N GLY A 123 13.36 21.13 -5.34
CA GLY A 123 12.16 20.76 -6.09
C GLY A 123 12.06 21.49 -7.44
N TRP A 124 12.40 22.79 -7.46
CA TRP A 124 12.44 23.56 -8.69
C TRP A 124 13.53 23.06 -9.64
N LEU A 125 14.78 22.88 -9.17
CA LEU A 125 15.85 22.34 -10.02
C LEU A 125 15.52 20.93 -10.51
N GLY A 126 14.90 20.10 -9.67
CA GLY A 126 14.41 18.78 -10.05
C GLY A 126 13.38 18.84 -11.18
N SER A 127 12.52 19.86 -11.20
CA SER A 127 11.54 20.07 -12.28
C SER A 127 12.16 20.55 -13.59
N GLN A 128 13.42 21.02 -13.58
CA GLN A 128 14.14 21.46 -14.78
C GLN A 128 15.03 20.34 -15.36
N MET A 129 15.06 19.16 -14.77
CA MET A 129 15.97 18.11 -15.19
C MET A 129 15.53 17.50 -16.53
N PRO A 130 16.45 17.32 -17.51
CA PRO A 130 16.10 16.95 -18.88
C PRO A 130 15.58 15.52 -19.04
N TRP A 131 15.78 14.66 -18.04
CA TRP A 131 15.27 13.29 -18.02
C TRP A 131 13.87 13.17 -17.41
N VAL A 132 13.32 14.26 -16.86
CA VAL A 132 11.96 14.29 -16.32
C VAL A 132 10.99 14.49 -17.48
N ASP A 133 9.95 13.69 -17.50
CA ASP A 133 8.93 13.76 -18.54
C ASP A 133 8.24 15.13 -18.54
N PRO A 134 8.25 15.91 -19.64
CA PRO A 134 7.59 17.20 -19.70
C PRO A 134 6.09 17.11 -19.41
N ASP A 135 5.45 15.97 -19.71
CA ASP A 135 4.01 15.79 -19.53
C ASP A 135 3.61 15.68 -18.04
N VAL A 136 4.55 15.46 -17.13
CA VAL A 136 4.30 15.42 -15.67
C VAL A 136 4.69 16.71 -14.94
N ILE A 137 5.20 17.71 -15.67
CA ILE A 137 5.68 18.99 -15.16
C ILE A 137 4.91 20.13 -15.82
N GLY A 138 4.20 20.91 -15.00
CA GLY A 138 3.48 22.09 -15.47
C GLY A 138 4.37 23.31 -15.61
N PRO A 139 3.78 24.46 -16.02
CA PRO A 139 4.45 25.75 -15.95
C PRO A 139 4.98 26.01 -14.54
N THR A 140 6.18 26.57 -14.44
CA THR A 140 6.73 26.96 -13.14
C THR A 140 5.99 28.21 -12.65
N ILE A 141 5.11 28.02 -11.67
CA ILE A 141 4.35 29.10 -11.03
C ILE A 141 5.05 29.44 -9.70
N PRO A 142 5.73 30.60 -9.58
CA PRO A 142 6.49 30.96 -8.37
C PRO A 142 5.65 30.96 -7.10
N LEU A 143 4.35 31.32 -7.22
CA LEU A 143 3.41 31.34 -6.11
C LEU A 143 3.20 29.95 -5.50
N HIS A 144 3.34 28.85 -6.25
CA HIS A 144 3.23 27.50 -5.70
C HIS A 144 4.36 27.22 -4.70
N TYR A 145 5.58 27.62 -5.05
CA TYR A 145 6.77 27.42 -4.22
C TYR A 145 6.80 28.37 -3.02
N ILE A 146 6.57 29.66 -3.25
CA ILE A 146 6.61 30.68 -2.19
C ILE A 146 5.40 30.53 -1.26
N GLY A 147 4.20 30.32 -1.82
CA GLY A 147 2.97 30.12 -1.07
C GLY A 147 3.06 28.87 -0.19
N GLY A 148 3.47 27.72 -0.75
CA GLY A 148 3.72 26.52 0.04
C GLY A 148 4.75 26.75 1.15
N TYR A 149 5.85 27.45 0.87
CA TYR A 149 6.91 27.71 1.84
C TYR A 149 6.39 28.57 3.01
N CYS A 150 5.77 29.71 2.69
CA CYS A 150 5.32 30.68 3.68
C CYS A 150 4.09 30.22 4.47
N VAL A 151 3.16 29.52 3.82
CA VAL A 151 1.89 29.11 4.45
C VAL A 151 2.03 27.77 5.16
N VAL A 152 2.71 26.79 4.56
CA VAL A 152 2.74 25.42 5.09
C VAL A 152 4.02 25.16 5.89
N MET A 153 5.18 25.37 5.27
CA MET A 153 6.47 24.98 5.86
C MET A 153 6.90 25.89 7.01
N LEU A 154 6.93 27.20 6.80
CA LEU A 154 7.49 28.16 7.75
C LEU A 154 6.76 28.20 9.10
N PRO A 155 5.41 28.18 9.17
CA PRO A 155 4.69 28.14 10.45
C PRO A 155 4.96 26.84 11.22
N SER A 156 5.01 25.71 10.51
CA SER A 156 5.35 24.40 11.09
C SER A 156 6.79 24.38 11.63
N LEU A 157 7.72 24.98 10.88
CA LEU A 157 9.12 25.11 11.26
C LEU A 157 9.27 25.97 12.52
N PHE A 158 8.57 27.11 12.58
CA PHE A 158 8.58 28.01 13.73
C PHE A 158 7.99 27.33 14.96
N ALA A 159 6.82 26.69 14.84
CA ALA A 159 6.16 26.02 15.94
C ALA A 159 7.04 24.91 16.54
N THR A 160 7.58 24.03 15.70
CA THR A 160 8.47 22.95 16.16
C THR A 160 9.76 23.48 16.76
N ALA A 161 10.42 24.46 16.12
CA ALA A 161 11.63 25.09 16.67
C ALA A 161 11.37 25.73 18.04
N ALA A 162 10.27 26.47 18.22
CA ALA A 162 9.95 27.13 19.47
C ALA A 162 9.61 26.12 20.58
N VAL A 163 8.82 25.09 20.28
CA VAL A 163 8.49 24.00 21.23
C VAL A 163 9.76 23.30 21.70
N PHE A 164 10.64 22.88 20.80
CA PHE A 164 11.86 22.17 21.20
C PHE A 164 12.89 23.07 21.87
N PHE A 165 12.95 24.36 21.51
CA PHE A 165 13.74 25.35 22.24
C PHE A 165 13.24 25.53 23.67
N ALA A 166 11.92 25.52 23.89
CA ALA A 166 11.32 25.59 25.23
C ALA A 166 11.66 24.36 26.07
N VAL A 167 11.59 23.16 25.47
CA VAL A 167 12.01 21.91 26.12
C VAL A 167 13.51 21.96 26.47
N ALA A 168 14.36 22.37 25.52
CA ALA A 168 15.80 22.50 25.73
C ALA A 168 16.14 23.49 26.87
N THR A 169 15.47 24.64 26.88
CA THR A 169 15.65 25.68 27.89
C THR A 169 15.24 25.23 29.29
N THR A 170 14.15 24.46 29.37
CA THR A 170 13.59 24.01 30.65
C THR A 170 14.41 22.88 31.27
N THR A 171 14.88 21.96 30.42
CA THR A 171 15.55 20.71 30.82
C THR A 171 17.07 20.83 30.84
N ARG A 172 17.65 21.79 30.09
CA ARG A 172 19.08 21.96 29.86
C ARG A 172 19.78 20.66 29.45
N SER A 173 19.12 19.90 28.59
CA SER A 173 19.62 18.62 28.14
C SER A 173 19.24 18.36 26.71
N MET A 174 20.25 18.07 25.89
CA MET A 174 20.04 17.76 24.47
C MET A 174 19.19 16.48 24.34
N LEU A 175 19.35 15.57 25.29
CA LEU A 175 18.58 14.34 25.39
C LEU A 175 17.07 14.59 25.53
N TYR A 176 16.66 15.44 26.47
CA TYR A 176 15.23 15.69 26.70
C TYR A 176 14.60 16.47 25.55
N SER A 177 15.36 17.28 24.81
CA SER A 177 14.91 17.90 23.56
C SER A 177 14.57 16.86 22.49
N TYR A 178 15.44 15.86 22.27
CA TYR A 178 15.15 14.77 21.34
C TYR A 178 14.04 13.83 21.82
N LEU A 179 13.91 13.61 23.14
CA LEU A 179 12.73 12.93 23.70
C LEU A 179 11.45 13.71 23.37
N GLY A 180 11.48 15.04 23.48
CA GLY A 180 10.38 15.91 23.11
C GLY A 180 9.97 15.75 21.65
N VAL A 181 10.92 15.67 20.71
CA VAL A 181 10.67 15.38 19.29
C VAL A 181 9.91 14.08 19.12
N ILE A 182 10.31 13.05 19.85
CA ILE A 182 9.72 11.72 19.68
C ILE A 182 8.35 11.62 20.33
N VAL A 183 8.14 12.23 21.49
CA VAL A 183 6.80 12.37 22.08
C VAL A 183 5.88 13.15 21.14
N PHE A 184 6.38 14.20 20.50
CA PHE A 184 5.63 14.96 19.49
C PHE A 184 5.25 14.10 18.29
N LEU A 185 6.21 13.35 17.74
CA LEU A 185 6.00 12.46 16.59
C LEU A 185 5.02 11.33 16.90
N VAL A 186 5.12 10.76 18.10
CA VAL A 186 4.18 9.75 18.62
C VAL A 186 2.78 10.33 18.73
N ALA A 187 2.65 11.50 19.36
CA ALA A 187 1.35 12.14 19.52
C ALA A 187 0.73 12.47 18.15
N TYR A 188 1.56 12.92 17.20
CA TYR A 188 1.17 13.16 15.82
C TYR A 188 0.63 11.90 15.14
N PHE A 189 1.38 10.79 15.13
CA PHE A 189 0.92 9.56 14.49
C PHE A 189 -0.25 8.90 15.22
N ALA A 190 -0.30 8.98 16.55
CA ALA A 190 -1.45 8.51 17.33
C ALA A 190 -2.71 9.31 16.98
N LEU A 191 -2.58 10.63 16.83
CA LEU A 191 -3.67 11.52 16.42
C LEU A 191 -4.16 11.17 15.01
N LEU A 192 -3.25 10.97 14.04
CA LEU A 192 -3.62 10.53 12.69
C LEU A 192 -4.34 9.17 12.71
N GLY A 193 -3.80 8.18 13.44
CA GLY A 193 -4.37 6.84 13.54
C GLY A 193 -5.75 6.80 14.19
N LEU A 194 -6.01 7.66 15.19
CA LEU A 194 -7.30 7.73 15.87
C LEU A 194 -8.43 8.29 14.97
N VAL A 195 -8.05 9.09 13.96
CA VAL A 195 -8.97 9.84 13.11
C VAL A 195 -9.16 9.21 11.72
N ALA A 196 -8.21 8.38 11.26
CA ALA A 196 -8.18 7.78 9.93
C ALA A 196 -9.52 7.18 9.46
N ASN A 197 -10.30 6.59 10.37
CA ASN A 197 -11.59 5.94 10.05
C ASN A 197 -12.80 6.62 10.72
N ARG A 198 -12.68 7.90 11.09
CA ARG A 198 -13.73 8.67 11.76
C ARG A 198 -13.93 10.03 11.08
N PRO A 199 -14.73 10.11 10.01
CA PRO A 199 -14.93 11.34 9.22
C PRO A 199 -15.28 12.59 10.05
N PRO A 200 -16.12 12.53 11.11
CA PRO A 200 -16.39 13.71 11.94
C PRO A 200 -15.16 14.26 12.65
N LEU A 201 -14.23 13.38 13.02
CA LEU A 201 -12.96 13.78 13.65
C LEU A 201 -11.95 14.31 12.63
N ALA A 202 -12.06 13.94 11.34
CA ALA A 202 -11.17 14.42 10.29
C ALA A 202 -11.34 15.94 10.07
N ALA A 203 -12.58 16.44 10.15
CA ALA A 203 -12.86 17.87 10.13
C ALA A 203 -12.19 18.60 11.31
N ALA A 204 -12.32 18.06 12.54
CA ALA A 204 -11.65 18.61 13.71
C ALA A 204 -10.11 18.58 13.56
N LEU A 205 -9.57 17.48 13.04
CA LEU A 205 -8.14 17.28 12.82
C LEU A 205 -7.54 18.30 11.86
N SER A 206 -8.28 18.73 10.84
CA SER A 206 -7.83 19.78 9.90
C SER A 206 -7.45 21.08 10.62
N TYR A 207 -8.01 21.37 11.80
CA TYR A 207 -7.68 22.56 12.59
C TYR A 207 -6.47 22.36 13.52
N VAL A 208 -6.25 21.15 14.03
CA VAL A 208 -5.27 20.89 15.10
C VAL A 208 -4.01 20.15 14.64
N GLU A 209 -3.94 19.67 13.41
CA GLU A 209 -2.78 18.96 12.88
C GLU A 209 -1.56 19.92 12.64
N PRO A 210 -0.36 19.62 13.18
CA PRO A 210 0.78 20.55 13.23
C PRO A 210 1.41 20.98 11.91
N PHE A 211 1.41 20.12 10.90
CA PHE A 211 2.09 20.35 9.63
C PHE A 211 1.18 20.92 8.55
N GLY A 212 -0.14 20.90 8.77
CA GLY A 212 -1.16 21.49 7.89
C GLY A 212 -1.54 20.59 6.71
N MET A 213 -1.10 19.33 6.73
CA MET A 213 -1.34 18.36 5.68
C MET A 213 -2.85 18.07 5.53
N VAL A 214 -3.53 17.80 6.64
CA VAL A 214 -4.98 17.52 6.65
C VAL A 214 -5.77 18.77 6.25
N ALA A 215 -5.29 19.96 6.60
CA ALA A 215 -5.90 21.22 6.20
C ALA A 215 -5.77 21.46 4.68
N VAL A 216 -4.58 21.24 4.12
CA VAL A 216 -4.35 21.34 2.67
C VAL A 216 -5.24 20.33 1.94
N ASP A 217 -5.24 19.07 2.38
CA ASP A 217 -6.06 18.02 1.76
C ASP A 217 -7.55 18.37 1.81
N ARG A 218 -8.05 18.94 2.92
CA ARG A 218 -9.44 19.39 3.04
C ARG A 218 -9.76 20.53 2.06
N THR A 219 -8.87 21.51 1.92
CA THR A 219 -9.06 22.64 1.00
C THR A 219 -8.99 22.23 -0.47
N THR A 220 -8.23 21.19 -0.81
CA THR A 220 -8.04 20.74 -2.20
C THR A 220 -8.83 19.49 -2.56
N ARG A 221 -9.59 18.88 -1.63
CA ARG A 221 -10.28 17.59 -1.80
C ARG A 221 -11.17 17.55 -3.06
N PHE A 222 -11.78 18.68 -3.41
CA PHE A 222 -12.75 18.79 -4.51
C PHE A 222 -12.17 19.37 -5.79
N TRP A 223 -10.85 19.52 -5.90
CA TRP A 223 -10.24 20.08 -7.09
C TRP A 223 -10.09 19.03 -8.18
N THR A 224 -10.43 19.38 -9.41
CA THR A 224 -10.06 18.57 -10.59
C THR A 224 -8.55 18.63 -10.81
N ALA A 225 -8.00 17.72 -11.63
CA ALA A 225 -6.58 17.76 -11.99
C ALA A 225 -6.19 19.09 -12.65
N ALA A 226 -7.04 19.60 -13.55
CA ALA A 226 -6.84 20.90 -14.20
C ALA A 226 -6.82 22.06 -13.19
N GLN A 227 -7.72 22.05 -12.19
CA GLN A 227 -7.72 23.05 -11.12
C GLN A 227 -6.48 22.93 -10.24
N SER A 228 -6.09 21.73 -9.85
CA SER A 228 -4.90 21.47 -9.03
C SER A 228 -3.61 21.93 -9.70
N ASN A 229 -3.52 21.83 -11.02
CA ASN A 229 -2.35 22.25 -11.79
C ASN A 229 -2.14 23.76 -11.86
N ILE A 230 -3.20 24.56 -11.70
CA ILE A 230 -3.14 26.03 -11.84
C ILE A 230 -3.40 26.79 -10.54
N ARG A 231 -4.04 26.16 -9.54
CA ARG A 231 -4.43 26.81 -8.28
C ARG A 231 -3.45 26.51 -7.16
N THR A 232 -3.27 27.50 -6.28
CA THR A 232 -2.54 27.35 -5.00
C THR A 232 -3.56 27.15 -3.88
N PRO A 233 -3.36 26.21 -2.93
CA PRO A 233 -4.27 26.02 -1.80
C PRO A 233 -4.59 27.35 -1.12
N VAL A 234 -5.87 27.69 -1.00
CA VAL A 234 -6.32 28.99 -0.50
C VAL A 234 -6.02 29.09 0.99
N PHE A 235 -5.40 30.20 1.40
CA PHE A 235 -5.13 30.49 2.81
C PHE A 235 -6.38 31.04 3.51
N ALA A 236 -7.38 30.18 3.68
CA ALA A 236 -8.65 30.49 4.32
C ALA A 236 -9.13 29.32 5.19
N GLU A 237 -10.24 29.55 5.91
CA GLU A 237 -10.96 28.51 6.67
C GLU A 237 -10.06 27.64 7.56
N ALA A 238 -10.09 26.32 7.36
CA ALA A 238 -9.33 25.36 8.15
C ALA A 238 -7.82 25.59 8.08
N LEU A 239 -7.28 25.94 6.91
CA LEU A 239 -5.84 26.19 6.77
C LEU A 239 -5.42 27.44 7.55
N LEU A 240 -6.17 28.55 7.42
CA LEU A 240 -5.88 29.78 8.17
C LEU A 240 -5.92 29.54 9.68
N VAL A 241 -7.01 28.95 10.18
CA VAL A 241 -7.21 28.66 11.61
C VAL A 241 -6.10 27.73 12.12
N ASN A 242 -5.76 26.70 11.35
CA ASN A 242 -4.71 25.77 11.70
C ASN A 242 -3.33 26.46 11.83
N ARG A 243 -2.94 27.28 10.83
CA ARG A 243 -1.66 28.00 10.88
C ARG A 243 -1.62 29.03 12.01
N ALA A 244 -2.77 29.66 12.33
CA ALA A 244 -2.90 30.56 13.47
C ALA A 244 -2.71 29.82 14.81
N ILE A 245 -3.34 28.65 14.97
CA ILE A 245 -3.19 27.80 16.18
C ILE A 245 -1.72 27.45 16.40
N TRP A 246 -1.04 26.90 15.38
CA TRP A 246 0.33 26.41 15.56
C TRP A 246 1.38 27.52 15.66
N THR A 247 1.16 28.65 14.99
CA THR A 247 1.97 29.86 15.23
C THR A 247 1.76 30.37 16.65
N GLY A 248 0.52 30.39 17.15
CA GLY A 248 0.18 30.73 18.52
C GLY A 248 0.85 29.80 19.54
N ILE A 249 0.83 28.48 19.32
CA ILE A 249 1.53 27.49 20.14
C ILE A 249 3.04 27.77 20.14
N GLY A 250 3.63 28.11 18.99
CA GLY A 250 5.03 28.50 18.88
C GLY A 250 5.37 29.74 19.72
N VAL A 251 4.55 30.79 19.65
CA VAL A 251 4.72 32.00 20.46
C VAL A 251 4.57 31.70 21.95
N LEU A 252 3.58 30.90 22.35
CA LEU A 252 3.39 30.48 23.73
C LEU A 252 4.58 29.66 24.25
N ALA A 253 5.12 28.74 23.44
CA ALA A 253 6.28 27.95 23.79
C ALA A 253 7.54 28.82 23.95
N LEU A 254 7.75 29.80 23.05
CA LEU A 254 8.88 30.72 23.14
C LEU A 254 8.76 31.65 24.36
N SER A 255 7.55 32.16 24.63
CA SER A 255 7.24 32.93 25.84
C SER A 255 7.48 32.10 27.10
N PHE A 256 7.06 30.84 27.12
CA PHE A 256 7.35 29.91 28.21
C PHE A 256 8.84 29.67 28.40
N ALA A 257 9.59 29.44 27.31
CA ALA A 257 11.05 29.31 27.34
C ALA A 257 11.71 30.56 27.97
N TYR A 258 11.27 31.75 27.56
CA TYR A 258 11.73 33.01 28.10
C TYR A 258 11.40 33.12 29.59
N LEU A 259 10.15 32.91 30.01
CA LEU A 259 9.76 32.99 31.42
C LEU A 259 10.56 32.01 32.28
N ARG A 260 10.74 30.79 31.80
CA ARG A 260 11.38 29.70 32.52
C ARG A 260 12.92 29.78 32.56
N PHE A 261 13.53 30.52 31.65
CA PHE A 261 14.97 30.75 31.62
C PHE A 261 15.39 31.62 32.80
N ASP A 262 16.47 31.22 33.48
CA ASP A 262 17.00 31.97 34.61
C ASP A 262 18.54 31.94 34.64
N PHE A 263 19.11 33.14 34.76
CA PHE A 263 20.54 33.37 34.98
C PHE A 263 20.97 33.14 36.43
N ALA A 264 20.04 32.93 37.38
CA ALA A 264 20.35 32.69 38.77
C ALA A 264 20.22 31.21 39.17
N ARG A 265 19.45 30.39 38.42
CA ARG A 265 19.37 28.94 38.64
C ARG A 265 20.77 28.32 38.72
N ASN A 266 21.14 27.96 39.95
CA ASN A 266 22.35 27.24 40.28
C ASN A 266 22.39 25.96 39.44
N GLY A 267 23.59 25.56 39.00
CA GLY A 267 23.84 24.14 38.75
C GLY A 267 23.37 23.32 39.96
N PRO A 268 23.18 21.99 39.84
CA PRO A 268 22.56 21.17 40.88
C PRO A 268 23.08 21.60 42.25
N SER A 269 22.16 22.13 43.08
CA SER A 269 22.45 22.66 44.42
C SER A 269 23.47 21.76 45.12
N GLU A 270 24.41 22.30 45.90
CA GLU A 270 25.26 21.47 46.75
C GLU A 270 24.47 20.53 47.69
N ARG A 271 23.15 20.77 47.89
CA ARG A 271 22.22 19.85 48.57
C ARG A 271 21.67 18.69 47.71
N ARG A 272 21.82 18.74 46.39
CA ARG A 272 21.37 17.73 45.40
C ARG A 272 22.47 17.28 44.42
N ALA A 273 23.67 17.84 44.47
CA ALA A 273 24.85 17.07 44.13
C ALA A 273 24.73 15.77 44.94
N PRO A 274 24.83 14.57 44.34
CA PRO A 274 24.97 13.38 45.15
C PRO A 274 26.11 13.69 46.09
N ARG A 275 25.80 13.73 47.38
CA ARG A 275 26.80 13.84 48.43
C ARG A 275 27.81 12.75 48.06
N ARG A 276 28.96 13.12 47.48
CA ARG A 276 30.13 12.24 47.40
C ARG A 276 30.70 12.08 48.81
N THR A 277 29.85 12.06 49.83
CA THR A 277 30.14 11.50 51.13
C THR A 277 29.98 10.00 51.00
N GLY A 278 31.11 9.31 50.91
CA GLY A 278 31.22 7.97 51.49
C GLY A 278 30.95 6.76 50.61
N LYS A 279 31.00 6.84 49.27
CA LYS A 279 31.07 5.62 48.41
C LYS A 279 32.16 5.62 47.32
N ALA A 280 33.04 6.63 47.30
CA ALA A 280 34.29 6.56 46.52
C ALA A 280 35.48 6.06 47.37
N ALA A 281 35.28 5.86 48.68
CA ALA A 281 36.33 5.41 49.60
C ALA A 281 36.28 3.89 49.92
N THR A 282 35.35 3.11 49.34
CA THR A 282 35.21 1.67 49.65
C THR A 282 35.53 0.72 48.50
N SER A 283 36.10 1.20 47.39
CA SER A 283 36.64 0.30 46.35
C SER A 283 38.03 0.67 45.82
N ALA A 284 38.66 1.71 46.38
CA ALA A 284 40.11 1.83 46.23
C ALA A 284 40.72 0.78 47.17
N LYS A 285 40.81 -0.47 46.71
CA LYS A 285 41.88 -1.33 47.22
C LYS A 285 43.14 -0.50 47.09
N LEU A 286 43.84 -0.26 48.21
CA LEU A 286 45.18 0.30 48.18
C LEU A 286 45.93 -0.39 47.04
N PRO A 287 46.57 0.34 46.11
CA PRO A 287 47.32 -0.30 45.05
C PRO A 287 48.25 -1.31 45.71
N LEU A 288 48.08 -2.58 45.36
CA LEU A 288 48.94 -3.64 45.84
C LEU A 288 50.34 -3.31 45.30
N ILE A 289 51.19 -2.75 46.16
CA ILE A 289 52.58 -2.47 45.82
C ILE A 289 53.27 -3.82 45.76
N VAL A 290 53.22 -4.43 44.58
CA VAL A 290 53.94 -5.66 44.29
C VAL A 290 55.32 -5.31 43.75
N LYS A 291 56.37 -5.90 44.32
CA LYS A 291 57.76 -5.75 43.81
C LYS A 291 57.90 -6.20 42.35
N ARG A 292 56.99 -7.03 41.86
CA ARG A 292 56.92 -7.51 40.48
C ARG A 292 55.46 -7.63 40.08
N LEU A 293 55.05 -6.94 39.02
CA LEU A 293 53.73 -7.15 38.43
C LEU A 293 53.61 -8.63 37.99
N PRO A 294 52.45 -9.28 38.19
CA PRO A 294 52.22 -10.60 37.64
C PRO A 294 52.49 -10.61 36.13
N PRO A 295 53.08 -11.68 35.57
CA PRO A 295 53.31 -11.76 34.14
C PRO A 295 51.97 -11.59 33.41
N ALA A 296 51.90 -10.62 32.49
CA ALA A 296 50.72 -10.42 31.68
C ALA A 296 50.47 -11.70 30.87
N ARG A 297 49.28 -12.29 31.00
CA ARG A 297 48.82 -13.44 30.20
C ARG A 297 47.76 -12.99 29.18
N PRO A 298 48.13 -12.18 28.17
CA PRO A 298 47.17 -11.62 27.22
C PRO A 298 46.41 -12.70 26.43
N ASP A 299 47.05 -13.85 26.19
CA ASP A 299 46.51 -14.91 25.34
C ASP A 299 45.44 -15.75 26.05
N VAL A 300 45.58 -15.94 27.37
CA VAL A 300 44.64 -16.73 28.20
C VAL A 300 43.39 -15.93 28.56
N ALA A 301 43.47 -14.59 28.58
CA ALA A 301 42.39 -13.70 28.96
C ALA A 301 41.55 -13.18 27.77
N GLY A 302 41.73 -13.71 26.55
CA GLY A 302 41.06 -13.22 25.35
C GLY A 302 39.53 -13.24 25.44
N TRP A 303 38.95 -14.37 25.88
CA TRP A 303 37.50 -14.54 26.02
C TRP A 303 36.89 -13.71 27.13
N SER A 304 37.52 -13.66 28.31
CA SER A 304 37.04 -12.85 29.43
C SER A 304 37.07 -11.36 29.10
N ARG A 305 38.11 -10.88 28.41
CA ARG A 305 38.19 -9.50 27.90
C ARG A 305 37.11 -9.19 26.88
N LEU A 306 36.87 -10.10 25.92
CA LEU A 306 35.82 -9.94 24.93
C LEU A 306 34.45 -9.86 25.60
N PHE A 307 34.16 -10.76 26.54
CA PHE A 307 32.89 -10.80 27.25
C PHE A 307 32.67 -9.52 28.08
N GLU A 308 33.64 -9.13 28.92
CA GLU A 308 33.51 -7.93 29.75
C GLU A 308 33.42 -6.66 28.90
N ARG A 309 34.20 -6.55 27.81
CA ARG A 309 34.11 -5.40 26.92
C ARG A 309 32.80 -5.37 26.16
N SER A 310 32.32 -6.51 25.66
CA SER A 310 31.02 -6.61 24.98
C SER A 310 29.89 -6.25 25.92
N ARG A 311 29.90 -6.81 27.13
CA ARG A 311 28.94 -6.47 28.20
C ARG A 311 28.96 -4.98 28.53
N PHE A 312 30.15 -4.38 28.64
CA PHE A 312 30.30 -2.95 28.86
C PHE A 312 29.70 -2.10 27.74
N GLU A 313 30.05 -2.38 26.48
CA GLU A 313 29.50 -1.65 25.33
C GLU A 313 27.97 -1.84 25.22
N MET A 314 27.47 -3.06 25.39
CA MET A 314 26.04 -3.38 25.38
C MET A 314 25.28 -2.65 26.50
N LEU A 315 25.74 -2.75 27.75
CA LEU A 315 25.08 -2.11 28.89
C LEU A 315 25.07 -0.58 28.75
N MET A 316 26.14 0.00 28.21
CA MET A 316 26.18 1.43 27.92
C MET A 316 25.11 1.85 26.92
N VAL A 317 24.95 1.11 25.82
CA VAL A 317 23.96 1.49 24.80
C VAL A 317 22.54 1.18 25.26
N LEU A 318 22.30 0.04 25.90
CA LEU A 318 20.98 -0.33 26.43
C LEU A 318 20.50 0.62 27.54
N ARG A 319 21.44 1.23 28.29
CA ARG A 319 21.14 2.28 29.27
C ARG A 319 21.18 3.68 28.68
N SER A 320 21.54 3.82 27.40
CA SER A 320 21.53 5.13 26.75
C SER A 320 20.08 5.57 26.59
N PRO A 321 19.75 6.84 26.91
CA PRO A 321 18.35 7.24 26.81
C PRO A 321 17.90 7.39 25.35
N ALA A 322 18.83 7.64 24.41
CA ALA A 322 18.56 7.57 22.98
C ALA A 322 18.03 6.19 22.54
N PHE A 323 18.47 5.10 23.19
CA PHE A 323 18.02 3.75 22.85
C PHE A 323 16.58 3.53 23.30
N LEU A 324 16.27 3.89 24.55
CA LEU A 324 14.92 3.81 25.11
C LEU A 324 13.94 4.61 24.25
N ILE A 325 14.37 5.78 23.79
CA ILE A 325 13.60 6.67 22.92
C ILE A 325 13.32 6.03 21.56
N LEU A 326 14.32 5.47 20.89
CA LEU A 326 14.16 4.82 19.57
C LEU A 326 13.31 3.54 19.66
N VAL A 327 13.46 2.77 20.73
CA VAL A 327 12.63 1.60 21.01
C VAL A 327 11.18 2.02 21.26
N LEU A 328 10.94 3.04 22.06
CA LEU A 328 9.60 3.55 22.34
C LEU A 328 8.89 4.02 21.06
N LEU A 329 9.58 4.81 20.23
CA LEU A 329 9.05 5.23 18.93
C LEU A 329 8.66 4.02 18.08
N GLY A 330 9.50 3.00 18.06
CA GLY A 330 9.25 1.79 17.32
C GLY A 330 8.08 0.94 17.85
N VAL A 331 7.96 0.82 19.18
CA VAL A 331 6.83 0.16 19.85
C VAL A 331 5.51 0.86 19.50
N LEU A 332 5.50 2.19 19.55
CA LEU A 332 4.31 2.99 19.30
C LEU A 332 3.91 2.96 17.82
N ASN A 333 4.88 3.01 16.91
CA ASN A 333 4.66 2.86 15.48
C ASN A 333 4.08 1.47 15.15
N ALA A 334 4.68 0.40 15.68
CA ALA A 334 4.18 -0.97 15.49
C ALA A 334 2.78 -1.18 16.09
N GLY A 335 2.54 -0.63 17.29
CA GLY A 335 1.23 -0.69 17.95
C GLY A 335 0.15 0.08 17.17
N ALA A 336 0.44 1.31 16.73
CA ALA A 336 -0.49 2.11 15.94
C ALA A 336 -0.85 1.41 14.62
N ALA A 337 0.14 0.86 13.91
CA ALA A 337 -0.11 0.10 12.69
C ALA A 337 -0.92 -1.17 12.93
N ALA A 338 -0.65 -1.92 14.00
CA ALA A 338 -1.44 -3.12 14.33
C ALA A 338 -2.90 -2.79 14.69
N LEU A 339 -3.19 -1.57 15.16
CA LEU A 339 -4.56 -1.13 15.41
C LEU A 339 -5.35 -0.83 14.12
N THR A 340 -4.70 -0.37 13.06
CA THR A 340 -5.38 0.05 11.82
C THR A 340 -5.15 -0.88 10.63
N ALA A 341 -4.27 -1.88 10.76
CA ALA A 341 -3.87 -2.75 9.67
C ALA A 341 -5.02 -3.57 9.07
N GLY A 342 -5.10 -3.53 7.73
CA GLY A 342 -5.90 -4.47 6.92
C GLY A 342 -7.40 -4.23 6.90
N GLU A 343 -7.91 -3.11 7.44
CA GLU A 343 -9.36 -2.84 7.41
C GLU A 343 -9.90 -2.70 5.97
N MET A 344 -10.93 -3.49 5.61
CA MET A 344 -11.68 -3.38 4.36
C MET A 344 -13.13 -2.99 4.67
N HIS A 345 -13.65 -1.91 4.06
CA HIS A 345 -15.00 -1.37 4.34
C HIS A 345 -15.28 -1.20 5.86
N GLY A 346 -14.24 -0.81 6.60
CA GLY A 346 -14.28 -0.66 8.04
C GLY A 346 -14.26 -1.97 8.84
N MET A 347 -13.95 -3.13 8.25
CA MET A 347 -13.81 -4.42 8.94
C MET A 347 -12.34 -4.89 8.96
N PRO A 348 -11.72 -5.12 10.14
CA PRO A 348 -10.35 -5.59 10.25
C PRO A 348 -10.25 -7.10 10.00
N PRO A 349 -9.09 -7.61 9.60
CA PRO A 349 -8.80 -9.04 9.63
C PRO A 349 -8.59 -9.48 11.08
N ARG A 350 -8.80 -10.78 11.32
CA ARG A 350 -8.38 -11.43 12.55
C ARG A 350 -6.87 -11.28 12.71
N PRO A 351 -6.38 -11.07 13.94
CA PRO A 351 -4.96 -10.87 14.19
C PRO A 351 -4.23 -12.22 14.15
N LEU A 352 -4.12 -12.83 12.98
CA LEU A 352 -3.34 -14.06 12.78
C LEU A 352 -1.84 -13.73 12.73
N THR A 353 -1.00 -14.63 13.23
CA THR A 353 0.45 -14.37 13.38
C THR A 353 1.12 -13.99 12.06
N PHE A 354 0.84 -14.68 10.94
CA PHE A 354 1.43 -14.32 9.65
C PHE A 354 1.10 -12.88 9.21
N ASN A 355 -0.16 -12.46 9.41
CA ASN A 355 -0.62 -11.12 9.06
C ASN A 355 0.03 -10.06 9.96
N MET A 356 0.09 -10.34 11.26
CA MET A 356 0.76 -9.47 12.24
C MET A 356 2.27 -9.33 11.98
N ILE A 357 2.94 -10.39 11.55
CA ILE A 357 4.33 -10.32 11.06
C ILE A 357 4.44 -9.47 9.79
N GLY A 358 3.47 -9.59 8.88
CA GLY A 358 3.37 -8.71 7.70
C GLY A 358 3.33 -7.23 8.09
N VAL A 359 2.48 -6.87 9.07
CA VAL A 359 2.41 -5.51 9.63
C VAL A 359 3.76 -5.07 10.20
N LEU A 360 4.40 -5.90 11.02
CA LEU A 360 5.71 -5.60 11.59
C LEU A 360 6.78 -5.38 10.52
N ARG A 361 6.80 -6.19 9.45
CA ARG A 361 7.76 -6.07 8.36
C ARG A 361 7.59 -4.76 7.58
N ASN A 362 6.34 -4.36 7.33
CA ASN A 362 6.03 -3.15 6.57
C ASN A 362 6.29 -1.88 7.39
N THR A 363 5.96 -1.90 8.69
CA THR A 363 6.02 -0.70 9.54
C THR A 363 7.37 -0.51 10.25
N PHE A 364 8.07 -1.60 10.59
CA PHE A 364 9.29 -1.53 11.41
C PHE A 364 10.59 -1.66 10.61
N GLY A 365 10.57 -1.70 9.27
CA GLY A 365 11.78 -1.93 8.46
C GLY A 365 12.86 -0.83 8.55
N ILE A 366 12.46 0.45 8.61
CA ILE A 366 13.37 1.62 8.58
C ILE A 366 14.02 1.91 9.94
N ILE A 367 13.34 1.65 11.05
CA ILE A 367 13.83 2.01 12.39
C ILE A 367 15.17 1.30 12.73
N PRO A 368 15.28 -0.03 12.57
CA PRO A 368 16.55 -0.76 12.60
C PRO A 368 17.69 -0.13 11.82
N LEU A 369 17.39 0.34 10.61
CA LEU A 369 18.38 0.90 9.72
C LEU A 369 18.96 2.21 10.30
N ILE A 370 18.09 3.08 10.81
CA ILE A 370 18.48 4.32 11.49
C ILE A 370 19.29 4.01 12.75
N ILE A 371 18.84 3.05 13.57
CA ILE A 371 19.52 2.61 14.80
C ILE A 371 20.95 2.12 14.47
N ALA A 372 21.11 1.28 13.44
CA ALA A 372 22.41 0.76 13.04
C ALA A 372 23.37 1.88 12.62
N ILE A 373 22.91 2.80 11.77
CA ILE A 373 23.72 3.92 11.27
C ILE A 373 24.12 4.86 12.43
N TYR A 374 23.17 5.21 13.29
CA TYR A 374 23.40 6.11 14.42
C TYR A 374 24.38 5.51 15.43
N TYR A 375 24.09 4.31 15.96
CA TYR A 375 24.92 3.71 17.01
C TYR A 375 26.27 3.26 16.54
N ALA A 376 26.43 2.83 15.29
CA ALA A 376 27.75 2.58 14.73
C ALA A 376 28.64 3.83 14.82
N GLY A 377 28.08 5.00 14.50
CA GLY A 377 28.80 6.28 14.61
C GLY A 377 29.14 6.64 16.05
N GLU A 378 28.16 6.58 16.96
CA GLU A 378 28.39 6.92 18.36
C GLU A 378 29.39 5.97 19.04
N LEU A 379 29.24 4.64 18.89
CA LEU A 379 30.14 3.66 19.52
C LEU A 379 31.57 3.73 18.99
N VAL A 380 31.75 3.90 17.67
CA VAL A 380 33.09 3.95 17.07
C VAL A 380 33.84 5.21 17.50
N TRP A 381 33.15 6.35 17.60
CA TRP A 381 33.76 7.66 17.87
C TRP A 381 33.75 8.12 19.33
N ARG A 382 32.98 7.48 20.20
CA ARG A 382 32.82 7.87 21.61
C ARG A 382 34.15 8.08 22.33
N ASP A 383 35.07 7.12 22.19
CA ASP A 383 36.33 7.14 22.94
C ASP A 383 37.17 8.39 22.58
N ARG A 384 37.08 8.85 21.32
CA ARG A 384 37.74 10.08 20.82
C ARG A 384 37.02 11.35 21.27
N GLN A 385 35.68 11.34 21.27
CA GLN A 385 34.89 12.47 21.76
C GLN A 385 35.17 12.77 23.23
N ASN A 386 35.40 11.71 24.02
CA ASN A 386 35.76 11.82 25.43
C ASN A 386 37.27 12.00 25.66
N ARG A 387 38.09 12.07 24.60
CA ARG A 387 39.56 12.25 24.65
C ARG A 387 40.29 11.18 25.48
N ILE A 388 39.80 9.93 25.44
CA ILE A 388 40.41 8.78 26.12
C ILE A 388 40.98 7.76 25.12
N ASP A 389 40.90 8.03 23.83
CA ASP A 389 41.35 7.15 22.76
C ASP A 389 42.85 6.86 22.82
N GLU A 390 43.68 7.85 23.16
CA GLU A 390 45.13 7.65 23.30
C GLU A 390 45.48 6.67 24.44
N ILE A 391 44.75 6.75 25.56
CA ILE A 391 44.91 5.84 26.71
C ILE A 391 44.55 4.41 26.30
N ILE A 392 43.45 4.26 25.57
CA ILE A 392 42.95 2.95 25.11
C ILE A 392 43.91 2.37 24.05
N ASP A 393 44.35 3.18 23.10
CA ASP A 393 45.22 2.76 21.99
C ASP A 393 46.60 2.29 22.47
N ALA A 394 47.09 2.83 23.59
CA ALA A 394 48.33 2.46 24.25
C ALA A 394 48.28 1.08 24.96
N THR A 395 47.10 0.50 25.17
CA THR A 395 46.98 -0.85 25.76
C THR A 395 47.47 -1.93 24.80
N SER A 396 47.75 -3.15 25.29
CA SER A 396 48.16 -4.28 24.43
C SER A 396 47.00 -5.01 23.73
N LEU A 397 45.78 -4.45 23.76
CA LEU A 397 44.61 -5.12 23.20
C LEU A 397 44.67 -5.17 21.65
N PRO A 398 44.32 -6.31 21.03
CA PRO A 398 44.23 -6.42 19.58
C PRO A 398 43.00 -5.70 19.02
N ASN A 399 43.04 -5.28 17.75
CA ASN A 399 41.96 -4.47 17.14
C ASN A 399 40.57 -5.13 17.19
N TRP A 400 40.51 -6.46 17.11
CA TRP A 400 39.24 -7.19 17.16
C TRP A 400 38.55 -7.02 18.52
N ALA A 401 39.31 -6.83 19.60
CA ALA A 401 38.78 -6.61 20.94
C ALA A 401 38.15 -5.22 21.12
N TYR A 402 38.26 -4.33 20.11
CA TYR A 402 37.53 -3.07 20.03
C TYR A 402 36.35 -3.16 19.07
N MET A 403 36.58 -3.73 17.89
CA MET A 403 35.58 -3.80 16.83
C MET A 403 34.44 -4.75 17.20
N VAL A 404 34.75 -5.99 17.64
CA VAL A 404 33.74 -7.02 17.90
C VAL A 404 32.78 -6.59 19.01
N PRO A 405 33.23 -6.09 20.18
CA PRO A 405 32.32 -5.56 21.20
C PRO A 405 31.39 -4.45 20.70
N LYS A 406 31.90 -3.52 19.87
CA LYS A 406 31.10 -2.42 19.32
C LYS A 406 30.07 -2.92 18.31
N THR A 407 30.45 -3.84 17.42
CA THR A 407 29.51 -4.47 16.49
C THR A 407 28.45 -5.29 17.25
N LEU A 408 28.85 -6.10 18.22
CA LEU A 408 27.93 -6.86 19.06
C LEU A 408 26.98 -5.95 19.87
N ALA A 409 27.45 -4.78 20.33
CA ALA A 409 26.60 -3.79 20.97
C ALA A 409 25.55 -3.23 20.01
N VAL A 410 25.93 -2.86 18.78
CA VAL A 410 24.95 -2.45 17.74
C VAL A 410 23.96 -3.57 17.45
N THR A 411 24.43 -4.81 17.26
CA THR A 411 23.56 -5.98 17.03
C THR A 411 22.60 -6.22 18.18
N THR A 412 23.06 -6.13 19.42
CA THR A 412 22.22 -6.35 20.62
C THR A 412 21.09 -5.33 20.70
N VAL A 413 21.39 -4.09 20.35
CA VAL A 413 20.43 -2.98 20.33
C VAL A 413 19.40 -3.16 19.22
N LEU A 414 19.83 -3.65 18.06
CA LEU A 414 18.94 -4.01 16.95
C LEU A 414 18.05 -5.20 17.30
N LEU A 415 18.60 -6.24 17.93
CA LEU A 415 17.83 -7.39 18.41
C LEU A 415 16.80 -6.97 19.47
N ALA A 416 17.22 -6.14 20.43
CA ALA A 416 16.33 -5.64 21.47
C ALA A 416 15.20 -4.77 20.89
N SER A 417 15.46 -4.00 19.82
CA SER A 417 14.42 -3.23 19.15
C SER A 417 13.44 -4.11 18.36
N LEU A 418 13.89 -5.23 17.74
CA LEU A 418 12.98 -6.23 17.17
C LEU A 418 12.11 -6.90 18.23
N LEU A 419 12.71 -7.30 19.35
CA LEU A 419 11.95 -7.91 20.45
C LEU A 419 10.90 -6.94 20.98
N ALA A 420 11.28 -5.67 21.16
CA ALA A 420 10.36 -4.63 21.58
C ALA A 420 9.23 -4.39 20.57
N SER A 421 9.50 -4.47 19.26
CA SER A 421 8.45 -4.28 18.23
C SER A 421 7.39 -5.38 18.24
N ILE A 422 7.77 -6.61 18.60
CA ILE A 422 6.83 -7.74 18.72
C ILE A 422 5.84 -7.51 19.87
N VAL A 423 6.28 -6.92 20.99
CA VAL A 423 5.46 -6.75 22.21
C VAL A 423 4.10 -6.08 21.95
N PRO A 424 4.00 -4.86 21.39
CA PRO A 424 2.71 -4.20 21.18
C PRO A 424 1.81 -4.98 20.22
N VAL A 425 2.38 -5.62 19.19
CA VAL A 425 1.61 -6.41 18.21
C VAL A 425 1.08 -7.70 18.84
N ALA A 426 1.92 -8.40 19.60
CA ALA A 426 1.52 -9.57 20.38
C ALA A 426 0.45 -9.21 21.41
N LEU A 427 0.60 -8.09 22.13
CA LEU A 427 -0.43 -7.60 23.06
C LEU A 427 -1.75 -7.29 22.34
N ILE A 428 -1.73 -6.58 21.22
CA ILE A 428 -2.93 -6.28 20.43
C ILE A 428 -3.57 -7.58 19.92
N GLN A 429 -2.77 -8.53 19.44
CA GLN A 429 -3.23 -9.84 19.00
C GLN A 429 -3.93 -10.60 20.14
N LEU A 430 -3.35 -10.62 21.34
CA LEU A 430 -3.93 -11.24 22.53
C LEU A 430 -5.20 -10.50 23.01
N ILE A 431 -5.20 -9.16 23.00
CA ILE A 431 -6.35 -8.33 23.43
C ILE A 431 -7.53 -8.46 22.46
N ARG A 432 -7.28 -8.38 21.15
CA ARG A 432 -8.32 -8.58 20.12
C ARG A 432 -8.82 -10.03 20.13
N GLY A 433 -7.93 -10.97 20.42
CA GLY A 433 -8.21 -12.41 20.37
C GLY A 433 -8.74 -12.86 19.00
N GLY A 434 -9.22 -14.10 18.93
CA GLY A 434 -9.85 -14.61 17.72
C GLY A 434 -8.90 -14.98 16.57
N GLY A 435 -7.59 -14.98 16.80
CA GLY A 435 -6.59 -15.55 15.88
C GLY A 435 -5.56 -16.35 16.66
N ASP A 436 -4.83 -17.23 15.96
CA ASP A 436 -3.76 -18.03 16.56
C ASP A 436 -2.55 -17.15 16.89
N PHE A 437 -1.97 -17.33 18.08
CA PHE A 437 -0.70 -16.71 18.49
C PHE A 437 0.41 -17.77 18.50
N VAL A 438 1.16 -17.87 17.39
CA VAL A 438 2.21 -18.88 17.21
C VAL A 438 3.59 -18.26 17.41
N VAL A 439 4.19 -18.45 18.59
CA VAL A 439 5.53 -17.90 18.90
C VAL A 439 6.60 -18.39 17.92
N GLY A 440 6.50 -19.65 17.48
CA GLY A 440 7.44 -20.24 16.53
C GLY A 440 7.51 -19.47 15.21
N GLU A 441 6.39 -18.95 14.71
CA GLU A 441 6.33 -18.17 13.47
C GLU A 441 6.94 -16.78 13.66
N TYR A 442 6.72 -16.12 14.80
CA TYR A 442 7.42 -14.87 15.13
C TYR A 442 8.94 -15.04 15.14
N VAL A 443 9.43 -16.18 15.65
CA VAL A 443 10.86 -16.48 15.65
C VAL A 443 11.35 -16.79 14.22
N ALA A 444 10.69 -17.70 13.52
CA ALA A 444 11.14 -18.24 12.24
C ALA A 444 10.98 -17.25 11.07
N TRP A 445 9.91 -16.48 11.02
CA TRP A 445 9.58 -15.61 9.87
C TRP A 445 9.93 -14.14 10.10
N TYR A 446 10.12 -13.69 11.35
CA TYR A 446 10.46 -12.30 11.67
C TYR A 446 11.80 -12.18 12.40
N LEU A 447 11.89 -12.65 13.64
CA LEU A 447 13.01 -12.35 14.54
C LEU A 447 14.34 -12.87 13.99
N LEU A 448 14.43 -14.16 13.65
CA LEU A 448 15.67 -14.78 13.20
C LEU A 448 16.13 -14.21 11.83
N PRO A 449 15.30 -14.17 10.77
CA PRO A 449 15.70 -13.59 9.50
C PRO A 449 16.13 -12.12 9.62
N LYS A 450 15.37 -11.30 10.35
CA LYS A 450 15.69 -9.88 10.52
C LYS A 450 16.92 -9.64 11.37
N THR A 451 17.19 -10.47 12.37
CA THR A 451 18.43 -10.39 13.15
C THR A 451 19.65 -10.60 12.25
N VAL A 452 19.60 -11.57 11.33
CA VAL A 452 20.70 -11.80 10.37
C VAL A 452 20.86 -10.59 9.44
N ASP A 453 19.76 -10.07 8.88
CA ASP A 453 19.77 -8.87 8.03
C ASP A 453 20.41 -7.67 8.77
N MET A 454 20.07 -7.51 10.06
CA MET A 454 20.59 -6.46 10.93
C MET A 454 22.07 -6.63 11.28
N VAL A 455 22.56 -7.85 11.48
CA VAL A 455 23.98 -8.12 11.72
C VAL A 455 24.81 -7.72 10.50
N ILE A 456 24.36 -8.11 9.30
CA ILE A 456 24.98 -7.74 8.03
C ILE A 456 25.07 -6.21 7.92
N LEU A 457 23.96 -5.51 8.17
CA LEU A 457 23.93 -4.05 8.17
C LEU A 457 24.82 -3.40 9.23
N ALA A 458 24.82 -3.92 10.47
CA ALA A 458 25.63 -3.40 11.57
C ALA A 458 27.12 -3.47 11.24
N ILE A 459 27.56 -4.57 10.62
CA ILE A 459 28.94 -4.74 10.17
C ILE A 459 29.29 -3.69 9.09
N LEU A 460 28.43 -3.48 8.10
CA LEU A 460 28.63 -2.42 7.10
C LEU A 460 28.75 -1.04 7.76
N ALA A 461 27.83 -0.70 8.67
CA ALA A 461 27.83 0.59 9.33
C ALA A 461 29.11 0.81 10.17
N VAL A 462 29.57 -0.20 10.91
CA VAL A 462 30.82 -0.14 11.68
C VAL A 462 32.03 -0.05 10.76
N PHE A 463 32.05 -0.79 9.65
CA PHE A 463 33.11 -0.70 8.64
C PHE A 463 33.21 0.72 8.07
N VAL A 464 32.11 1.29 7.60
CA VAL A 464 32.06 2.67 7.09
C VAL A 464 32.56 3.66 8.13
N GLN A 465 32.15 3.52 9.39
CA GLN A 465 32.59 4.40 10.47
C GLN A 465 34.09 4.25 10.80
N ALA A 466 34.65 3.05 10.71
CA ALA A 466 36.09 2.82 10.91
C ALA A 466 36.94 3.51 9.83
N LEU A 467 36.44 3.58 8.59
CA LEU A 467 37.11 4.24 7.48
C LEU A 467 36.94 5.76 7.51
N SER A 468 35.75 6.23 7.86
CA SER A 468 35.35 7.64 7.81
C SER A 468 36.23 8.55 8.66
N PRO A 469 36.55 9.79 8.25
CA PRO A 469 37.37 10.74 9.02
C PRO A 469 36.68 11.32 10.27
N GLY A 470 35.35 11.19 10.37
CA GLY A 470 34.54 11.62 11.51
C GLY A 470 33.15 10.99 11.47
N LYS A 471 32.42 10.98 12.60
CA LYS A 471 31.10 10.34 12.69
C LYS A 471 30.08 10.87 11.68
N TYR A 472 30.10 12.19 11.44
CA TYR A 472 29.18 12.86 10.51
C TYR A 472 29.43 12.43 9.07
N VAL A 473 30.70 12.23 8.68
CA VAL A 473 31.04 11.70 7.35
C VAL A 473 30.60 10.25 7.22
N GLY A 474 30.78 9.44 8.26
CA GLY A 474 30.28 8.06 8.26
C GLY A 474 28.76 7.97 8.16
N TRP A 475 28.02 8.86 8.84
CA TRP A 475 26.57 8.98 8.66
C TRP A 475 26.22 9.43 7.24
N ALA A 476 26.89 10.45 6.70
CA ALA A 476 26.65 10.93 5.34
C ALA A 476 26.88 9.83 4.28
N ILE A 477 27.92 9.01 4.43
CA ILE A 477 28.17 7.85 3.54
C ILE A 477 27.05 6.82 3.67
N MET A 478 26.61 6.50 4.89
CA MET A 478 25.51 5.57 5.09
C MET A 478 24.18 6.10 4.53
N VAL A 479 23.92 7.41 4.62
CA VAL A 479 22.76 8.03 3.96
C VAL A 479 22.90 7.98 2.43
N GLY A 480 24.10 8.26 1.90
CA GLY A 480 24.40 8.10 0.47
C GLY A 480 24.18 6.67 -0.01
N TYR A 481 24.51 5.66 0.81
CA TYR A 481 24.20 4.25 0.54
C TYR A 481 22.69 3.99 0.42
N LEU A 482 21.85 4.65 1.23
CA LEU A 482 20.39 4.55 1.11
C LEU A 482 19.89 5.15 -0.19
N VAL A 483 20.31 6.38 -0.49
CA VAL A 483 19.95 7.09 -1.74
C VAL A 483 20.41 6.29 -2.96
N LEU A 484 21.62 5.74 -2.92
CA LEU A 484 22.15 4.89 -3.99
C LEU A 484 21.29 3.64 -4.21
N ASN A 485 20.81 2.99 -3.14
CA ASN A 485 19.93 1.83 -3.29
C ASN A 485 18.62 2.16 -4.03
N PHE A 486 18.02 3.33 -3.75
CA PHE A 486 16.85 3.80 -4.49
C PHE A 486 17.19 4.16 -5.94
N ALA A 487 18.33 4.82 -6.16
CA ALA A 487 18.79 5.21 -7.49
C ALA A 487 19.09 3.99 -8.38
N LEU A 488 19.77 2.96 -7.84
CA LEU A 488 20.05 1.71 -8.54
C LEU A 488 18.77 0.99 -8.96
N GLU A 489 17.76 0.97 -8.09
CA GLU A 489 16.44 0.42 -8.40
C GLU A 489 15.77 1.19 -9.54
N GLY A 490 15.84 2.52 -9.54
CA GLY A 490 15.35 3.36 -10.63
C GLY A 490 16.09 3.20 -11.96
N LEU A 491 17.39 2.87 -11.91
CA LEU A 491 18.19 2.51 -13.09
C LEU A 491 17.97 1.06 -13.58
N GLY A 492 17.09 0.30 -12.92
CA GLY A 492 16.84 -1.11 -13.24
C GLY A 492 17.95 -2.07 -12.79
N LEU A 493 18.93 -1.60 -12.00
CA LEU A 493 20.00 -2.40 -11.40
C LEU A 493 19.48 -3.11 -10.14
N THR A 494 18.48 -3.97 -10.32
CA THR A 494 17.72 -4.62 -9.25
C THR A 494 18.29 -5.99 -8.85
N TYR A 495 19.35 -6.44 -9.51
CA TYR A 495 19.89 -7.77 -9.30
C TYR A 495 20.36 -7.98 -7.84
N PRO A 496 19.88 -9.03 -7.13
CA PRO A 496 20.13 -9.19 -5.70
C PRO A 496 21.60 -9.33 -5.28
N LEU A 497 22.50 -9.81 -6.16
CA LEU A 497 23.93 -9.92 -5.84
C LEU A 497 24.69 -8.58 -5.92
N TYR A 498 24.08 -7.52 -6.46
CA TYR A 498 24.70 -6.17 -6.51
C TYR A 498 24.31 -5.30 -5.30
N ARG A 499 23.18 -5.59 -4.68
CA ARG A 499 22.61 -4.79 -3.59
C ARG A 499 22.97 -5.41 -2.24
N TYR A 500 23.89 -4.78 -1.53
CA TYR A 500 24.37 -5.29 -0.24
C TYR A 500 23.23 -5.57 0.75
N GLY A 501 23.19 -6.80 1.28
CA GLY A 501 22.16 -7.22 2.23
C GLY A 501 20.77 -7.40 1.61
N ALA A 502 20.64 -7.39 0.28
CA ALA A 502 19.36 -7.65 -0.36
C ALA A 502 18.87 -9.08 -0.13
N THR A 503 17.56 -9.21 0.01
CA THR A 503 16.83 -10.47 0.13
C THR A 503 15.76 -10.54 -0.95
N LEU A 504 15.19 -11.71 -1.20
CA LEU A 504 14.05 -11.81 -2.10
C LEU A 504 12.78 -11.26 -1.42
N PRO A 505 11.80 -10.77 -2.20
CA PRO A 505 10.49 -10.40 -1.67
C PRO A 505 9.81 -11.61 -0.99
N LEU A 506 9.76 -11.59 0.34
CA LEU A 506 9.09 -12.63 1.13
C LEU A 506 7.59 -12.34 1.24
N GLN A 507 6.75 -13.32 0.89
CA GLN A 507 5.30 -13.30 1.09
C GLN A 507 4.88 -14.46 2.00
N LEU A 508 4.09 -14.16 3.02
CA LEU A 508 3.64 -15.13 4.03
C LEU A 508 2.17 -15.50 3.81
N SER A 509 1.82 -16.75 4.11
CA SER A 509 0.44 -17.26 4.13
C SER A 509 0.33 -18.39 5.17
N ASP A 510 -0.80 -18.52 5.86
CA ASP A 510 -1.02 -19.66 6.76
C ASP A 510 -1.19 -20.97 5.96
N MET A 511 -1.61 -20.89 4.70
CA MET A 511 -1.72 -22.04 3.81
C MET A 511 -0.34 -22.55 3.35
N ASN A 512 0.57 -21.65 2.99
CA ASN A 512 1.82 -21.99 2.27
C ASN A 512 3.11 -21.57 2.99
N GLY A 513 3.02 -20.98 4.18
CA GLY A 513 4.16 -20.53 5.00
C GLY A 513 5.00 -19.44 4.32
N ASP A 514 6.33 -19.57 4.43
CA ASP A 514 7.35 -18.66 3.90
C ASP A 514 7.95 -19.11 2.56
N GLN A 515 7.29 -20.03 1.86
CA GLN A 515 7.86 -20.71 0.68
C GLN A 515 8.09 -19.78 -0.52
N ILE A 516 7.45 -18.60 -0.55
CA ILE A 516 7.68 -17.57 -1.57
C ILE A 516 8.78 -16.62 -1.07
N GLY A 517 9.95 -16.70 -1.72
CA GLY A 517 11.11 -15.85 -1.42
C GLY A 517 11.90 -16.25 -0.17
N GLY A 518 11.34 -16.99 0.80
CA GLY A 518 12.02 -17.42 2.02
C GLY A 518 13.29 -18.26 1.78
N PRO A 519 13.20 -19.39 1.05
CA PRO A 519 14.36 -20.24 0.76
C PRO A 519 15.49 -19.51 0.03
N GLY A 520 15.18 -18.74 -1.02
CA GLY A 520 16.19 -17.96 -1.75
C GLY A 520 16.79 -16.83 -0.93
N SER A 521 16.01 -16.22 -0.01
CA SER A 521 16.53 -15.21 0.92
C SER A 521 17.55 -15.77 1.91
N TRP A 522 17.44 -17.04 2.33
CA TRP A 522 18.45 -17.67 3.18
C TRP A 522 19.78 -17.88 2.45
N TRP A 523 19.74 -18.21 1.16
CA TRP A 523 20.95 -18.25 0.33
C TRP A 523 21.59 -16.87 0.17
N LEU A 524 20.79 -15.83 -0.06
CA LEU A 524 21.28 -14.45 -0.11
C LEU A 524 21.86 -13.98 1.23
N ARG A 525 21.28 -14.37 2.37
CA ARG A 525 21.84 -14.10 3.70
C ARG A 525 23.16 -14.80 3.93
N LEU A 526 23.33 -16.03 3.43
CA LEU A 526 24.60 -16.74 3.49
C LEU A 526 25.67 -16.01 2.65
N TYR A 527 25.32 -15.61 1.42
CA TYR A 527 26.19 -14.85 0.52
C TYR A 527 26.60 -13.50 1.12
N TRP A 528 25.64 -12.66 1.51
CA TRP A 528 25.91 -11.36 2.10
C TRP A 528 26.52 -11.45 3.49
N GLY A 529 26.23 -12.51 4.25
CA GLY A 529 26.90 -12.83 5.51
C GLY A 529 28.39 -13.10 5.32
N ALA A 530 28.78 -13.80 4.24
CA ALA A 530 30.19 -13.98 3.90
C ALA A 530 30.88 -12.65 3.52
N PHE A 531 30.22 -11.80 2.74
CA PHE A 531 30.71 -10.44 2.46
C PHE A 531 30.81 -9.57 3.73
N ALA A 532 29.82 -9.65 4.62
CA ALA A 532 29.88 -8.99 5.92
C ALA A 532 31.07 -9.50 6.75
N GLY A 533 31.32 -10.81 6.77
CA GLY A 533 32.53 -11.39 7.38
C GLY A 533 33.82 -10.78 6.82
N ALA A 534 33.92 -10.64 5.49
CA ALA A 534 35.05 -9.97 4.84
C ALA A 534 35.17 -8.49 5.26
N LEU A 535 34.06 -7.75 5.30
CA LEU A 535 34.04 -6.35 5.77
C LEU A 535 34.46 -6.23 7.24
N ALA A 536 34.06 -7.17 8.10
CA ALA A 536 34.49 -7.20 9.50
C ALA A 536 36.01 -7.43 9.63
N VAL A 537 36.57 -8.33 8.81
CA VAL A 537 38.03 -8.52 8.73
C VAL A 537 38.72 -7.24 8.26
N LEU A 538 38.20 -6.59 7.22
CA LEU A 538 38.78 -5.33 6.73
C LEU A 538 38.66 -4.20 7.76
N ALA A 539 37.53 -4.10 8.48
CA ALA A 539 37.36 -3.16 9.59
C ALA A 539 38.38 -3.40 10.71
N HIS A 540 38.64 -4.66 11.06
CA HIS A 540 39.67 -5.05 12.01
C HIS A 540 41.08 -4.61 11.58
N LEU A 541 41.43 -4.85 10.30
CA LEU A 541 42.75 -4.53 9.75
C LEU A 541 42.98 -3.02 9.61
N LEU A 542 41.93 -2.28 9.24
CA LEU A 542 41.95 -0.84 8.99
C LEU A 542 41.54 -0.01 10.22
N TRP A 543 41.31 -0.65 11.38
CA TRP A 543 40.92 0.06 12.59
C TRP A 543 41.94 1.16 12.95
N ARG A 544 41.43 2.34 13.31
CA ARG A 544 42.26 3.51 13.67
C ARG A 544 42.92 3.25 15.01
N ARG A 545 44.25 3.41 15.08
CA ARG A 545 45.01 3.29 16.32
C ARG A 545 46.20 4.25 16.32
N GLY A 546 46.36 5.02 17.39
CA GLY A 546 47.39 6.03 17.55
C GLY A 546 47.05 7.37 16.90
N THR A 547 48.06 8.24 16.82
CA THR A 547 47.96 9.63 16.34
C THR A 547 48.04 9.76 14.82
N ASP A 548 48.47 8.72 14.10
CA ASP A 548 48.44 8.72 12.62
C ASP A 548 47.04 8.39 12.10
N VAL A 549 46.30 9.44 11.76
CA VAL A 549 44.88 9.38 11.37
C VAL A 549 44.69 9.01 9.88
N ARG A 550 45.77 9.03 9.08
CA ARG A 550 45.66 8.92 7.61
C ARG A 550 45.21 7.51 7.21
N LEU A 551 44.35 7.42 6.19
CA LEU A 551 43.88 6.11 5.66
C LEU A 551 44.98 5.40 4.86
N ALA A 552 45.80 6.15 4.12
CA ALA A 552 46.86 5.61 3.27
C ALA A 552 47.92 4.82 4.06
N SER A 553 48.33 5.28 5.24
CA SER A 553 49.30 4.59 6.09
C SER A 553 48.74 3.27 6.65
N ARG A 554 47.44 3.20 6.93
CA ARG A 554 46.75 1.97 7.34
C ARG A 554 46.68 0.94 6.20
N LEU A 555 46.34 1.38 4.98
CA LEU A 555 46.28 0.52 3.80
C LEU A 555 47.62 -0.16 3.49
N ARG A 556 48.75 0.56 3.62
CA ARG A 556 50.09 0.00 3.40
C ARG A 556 50.44 -1.16 4.34
N ARG A 557 49.80 -1.25 5.51
CA ARG A 557 50.04 -2.31 6.52
C ARG A 557 49.15 -3.54 6.32
N VAL A 558 48.12 -3.47 5.48
CA VAL A 558 47.15 -4.56 5.26
C VAL A 558 47.81 -5.85 4.73
N PRO A 559 48.66 -5.83 3.68
CA PRO A 559 49.23 -7.06 3.12
C PRO A 559 50.03 -7.88 4.14
N ALA A 560 50.79 -7.21 5.01
CA ALA A 560 51.55 -7.88 6.06
C ALA A 560 50.63 -8.52 7.11
N ARG A 561 49.51 -7.86 7.47
CA ARG A 561 48.54 -8.36 8.45
C ARG A 561 47.63 -9.47 7.92
N LEU A 562 47.58 -9.67 6.61
CA LEU A 562 46.83 -10.77 6.00
C LEU A 562 47.55 -12.12 6.09
N ARG A 563 48.85 -12.17 6.43
CA ARG A 563 49.65 -13.40 6.54
C ARG A 563 49.34 -14.25 7.79
N GLY A 564 48.09 -14.32 8.22
CA GLY A 564 47.66 -15.05 9.41
C GLY A 564 46.15 -15.35 9.42
N ILE A 565 45.56 -15.52 10.61
CA ILE A 565 44.14 -15.83 10.79
C ILE A 565 43.20 -14.88 10.02
N PRO A 566 43.42 -13.54 9.99
CA PRO A 566 42.58 -12.64 9.20
C PRO A 566 42.54 -13.00 7.70
N GLY A 567 43.67 -13.43 7.12
CA GLY A 567 43.72 -13.87 5.72
C GLY A 567 42.97 -15.19 5.50
N MET A 568 43.09 -16.15 6.43
CA MET A 568 42.33 -17.41 6.33
C MET A 568 40.82 -17.19 6.40
N ILE A 569 40.35 -16.32 7.30
CA ILE A 569 38.92 -15.95 7.38
C ILE A 569 38.48 -15.27 6.09
N LEU A 570 39.28 -14.35 5.55
CA LEU A 570 38.97 -13.66 4.30
C LEU A 570 38.85 -14.65 3.11
N VAL A 571 39.74 -15.64 3.04
CA VAL A 571 39.68 -16.72 2.03
C VAL A 571 38.43 -17.58 2.22
N ALA A 572 38.12 -17.99 3.46
CA ALA A 572 36.91 -18.76 3.75
C ALA A 572 35.64 -17.99 3.37
N CYS A 573 35.55 -16.70 3.69
CA CYS A 573 34.48 -15.81 3.23
C CYS A 573 34.40 -15.76 1.70
N GLY A 574 35.54 -15.68 1.01
CA GLY A 574 35.61 -15.72 -0.46
C GLY A 574 35.06 -17.01 -1.05
N ILE A 575 35.40 -18.17 -0.46
CA ILE A 575 34.90 -19.49 -0.89
C ILE A 575 33.38 -19.57 -0.68
N VAL A 576 32.88 -19.19 0.50
CA VAL A 576 31.44 -19.23 0.79
C VAL A 576 30.67 -18.28 -0.13
N ALA A 577 31.17 -17.06 -0.34
CA ALA A 577 30.58 -16.09 -1.26
C ALA A 577 30.59 -16.61 -2.71
N GLY A 578 31.68 -17.24 -3.16
CA GLY A 578 31.78 -17.85 -4.48
C GLY A 578 30.80 -19.01 -4.68
N ALA A 579 30.74 -19.94 -3.73
CA ALA A 579 29.86 -21.11 -3.82
C ALA A 579 28.38 -20.74 -3.71
N SER A 580 28.01 -19.91 -2.74
CA SER A 580 26.63 -19.42 -2.59
C SER A 580 26.22 -18.51 -3.74
N GLY A 581 27.13 -17.64 -4.21
CA GLY A 581 26.92 -16.79 -5.39
C GLY A 581 26.71 -17.59 -6.66
N ALA A 582 27.52 -18.65 -6.90
CA ALA A 582 27.35 -19.55 -8.04
C ALA A 582 26.01 -20.30 -7.98
N TRP A 583 25.58 -20.73 -6.79
CA TRP A 583 24.27 -21.36 -6.60
C TRP A 583 23.11 -20.39 -6.86
N ILE A 584 23.21 -19.15 -6.36
CA ILE A 584 22.22 -18.09 -6.59
C ILE A 584 22.16 -17.75 -8.09
N HIS A 585 23.31 -17.54 -8.73
CA HIS A 585 23.41 -17.29 -10.17
C HIS A 585 22.80 -18.43 -10.99
N ARG A 586 23.06 -19.70 -10.63
CA ARG A 586 22.42 -20.85 -11.28
C ARG A 586 20.90 -20.82 -11.13
N ASN A 587 20.37 -20.47 -9.96
CA ASN A 587 18.92 -20.39 -9.76
C ASN A 587 18.31 -19.23 -10.55
N ILE A 588 18.90 -18.05 -10.47
CA ILE A 588 18.33 -16.82 -11.00
C ILE A 588 18.57 -16.69 -12.51
N ASP A 589 19.77 -16.95 -13.01
CA ASP A 589 20.15 -16.66 -14.41
C ASP A 589 20.16 -17.89 -15.31
N VAL A 590 20.38 -19.09 -14.77
CA VAL A 590 20.41 -20.33 -15.58
C VAL A 590 19.07 -21.06 -15.55
N LEU A 591 18.51 -21.30 -14.36
CA LEU A 591 17.26 -22.05 -14.21
C LEU A 591 16.02 -21.18 -14.41
N ASN A 592 16.09 -19.89 -14.07
CA ASN A 592 14.96 -18.98 -14.17
C ASN A 592 15.34 -17.65 -14.82
N ARG A 593 16.13 -17.68 -15.91
CA ARG A 593 16.57 -16.47 -16.62
C ARG A 593 15.40 -15.49 -16.74
N GLN A 594 15.54 -14.35 -16.08
CA GLN A 594 14.58 -13.26 -16.20
C GLN A 594 15.10 -12.24 -17.21
N PRO A 595 14.44 -12.07 -18.36
CA PRO A 595 14.83 -11.00 -19.27
C PRO A 595 14.68 -9.66 -18.55
N PRO A 596 15.60 -8.69 -18.77
CA PRO A 596 15.43 -7.33 -18.28
C PRO A 596 14.09 -6.76 -18.74
N GLN A 597 13.49 -5.85 -17.97
CA GLN A 597 12.20 -5.24 -18.33
C GLN A 597 12.21 -4.63 -19.74
N ALA A 598 13.31 -3.99 -20.13
CA ALA A 598 13.46 -3.46 -21.48
C ALA A 598 13.45 -4.54 -22.58
N GLU A 599 13.88 -5.77 -22.29
CA GLU A 599 13.77 -6.92 -23.22
C GLU A 599 12.32 -7.42 -23.28
N VAL A 600 11.62 -7.53 -22.13
CA VAL A 600 10.19 -7.88 -22.09
C VAL A 600 9.35 -6.88 -22.91
N GLU A 601 9.56 -5.59 -22.70
CA GLU A 601 8.86 -4.55 -23.44
C GLU A 601 9.20 -4.57 -24.94
N ARG A 602 10.45 -4.88 -25.31
CA ARG A 602 10.85 -5.09 -26.71
C ARG A 602 10.15 -6.30 -27.32
N ASP A 603 10.05 -7.42 -26.60
CA ASP A 603 9.36 -8.61 -27.09
C ASP A 603 7.84 -8.37 -27.24
N MET A 604 7.23 -7.61 -26.32
CA MET A 604 5.84 -7.16 -26.45
C MET A 604 5.66 -6.22 -27.66
N ALA A 605 6.59 -5.28 -27.88
CA ALA A 605 6.58 -4.39 -29.04
C ALA A 605 6.80 -5.15 -30.36
N ASP A 606 7.70 -6.13 -30.39
CA ASP A 606 7.95 -6.97 -31.56
C ASP A 606 6.75 -7.86 -31.85
N PHE A 607 6.10 -8.41 -30.83
CA PHE A 607 4.84 -9.14 -30.96
C PHE A 607 3.76 -8.24 -31.58
N GLU A 608 3.57 -7.03 -31.06
CA GLU A 608 2.60 -6.06 -31.59
C GLU A 608 2.90 -5.69 -33.05
N ARG A 609 4.15 -5.38 -33.39
CA ARG A 609 4.56 -5.01 -34.76
C ARG A 609 4.40 -6.16 -35.76
N ARG A 610 4.81 -7.38 -35.39
CA ARG A 610 4.82 -8.53 -36.30
C ARG A 610 3.44 -9.16 -36.46
N TYR A 611 2.71 -9.27 -35.35
CA TYR A 611 1.48 -10.06 -35.28
C TYR A 611 0.23 -9.22 -35.05
N GLY A 612 0.36 -7.95 -34.63
CA GLY A 612 -0.80 -7.09 -34.38
C GLY A 612 -1.68 -6.88 -35.61
N ARG A 613 -1.11 -6.96 -36.82
CA ARG A 613 -1.88 -6.95 -38.09
C ARG A 613 -2.89 -8.09 -38.21
N TYR A 614 -2.73 -9.18 -37.45
CA TYR A 614 -3.65 -10.32 -37.46
C TYR A 614 -4.76 -10.21 -36.40
N HIS A 615 -4.77 -9.14 -35.59
CA HIS A 615 -5.77 -8.96 -34.53
C HIS A 615 -7.21 -8.92 -35.03
N ALA A 616 -7.43 -8.36 -36.22
CA ALA A 616 -8.75 -8.29 -36.85
C ALA A 616 -9.13 -9.54 -37.67
N VAL A 617 -8.23 -10.52 -37.79
CA VAL A 617 -8.50 -11.74 -38.56
C VAL A 617 -9.47 -12.61 -37.76
N ALA A 618 -10.64 -12.89 -38.34
CA ALA A 618 -11.62 -13.77 -37.72
C ALA A 618 -11.03 -15.17 -37.48
N GLN A 619 -11.32 -15.75 -36.33
CA GLN A 619 -10.85 -17.08 -35.92
C GLN A 619 -12.04 -17.96 -35.55
N PRO A 620 -11.94 -19.30 -35.72
CA PRO A 620 -12.98 -20.23 -35.29
C PRO A 620 -13.23 -20.12 -33.78
N SER A 621 -14.47 -20.29 -33.35
CA SER A 621 -14.82 -20.37 -31.93
C SER A 621 -14.59 -21.76 -31.34
N LEU A 622 -14.10 -21.81 -30.10
CA LEU A 622 -14.04 -23.04 -29.32
C LEU A 622 -15.45 -23.55 -28.99
N THR A 623 -15.64 -24.87 -29.03
CA THR A 623 -16.88 -25.54 -28.64
C THR A 623 -16.68 -26.46 -27.43
N THR A 624 -15.52 -27.12 -27.34
CA THR A 624 -15.21 -28.05 -26.25
C THR A 624 -13.78 -27.91 -25.77
N VAL A 625 -13.58 -28.05 -24.46
CA VAL A 625 -12.26 -28.03 -23.81
C VAL A 625 -12.09 -29.31 -23.00
N ARG A 626 -11.20 -30.21 -23.44
CA ARG A 626 -10.86 -31.44 -22.71
C ARG A 626 -9.43 -31.37 -22.22
N LEU A 627 -9.22 -31.48 -20.91
CA LEU A 627 -7.90 -31.33 -20.29
C LEU A 627 -7.57 -32.50 -19.38
N ALA A 628 -6.34 -32.98 -19.47
CA ALA A 628 -5.70 -33.82 -18.47
C ALA A 628 -4.51 -33.05 -17.88
N ILE A 629 -4.69 -32.59 -16.64
CA ILE A 629 -3.74 -31.76 -15.90
C ILE A 629 -3.02 -32.65 -14.88
N ASP A 630 -1.70 -32.76 -15.01
CA ASP A 630 -0.83 -33.41 -14.05
C ASP A 630 -0.08 -32.35 -13.24
N LEU A 631 -0.55 -32.12 -12.01
CA LEU A 631 -0.13 -31.06 -11.13
C LEU A 631 0.81 -31.61 -10.05
N HIS A 632 2.01 -31.06 -9.93
CA HIS A 632 3.02 -31.43 -8.94
C HIS A 632 3.34 -30.21 -8.05
N PRO A 633 2.51 -29.92 -7.03
CA PRO A 633 2.64 -28.71 -6.21
C PRO A 633 4.00 -28.60 -5.51
N ARG A 634 4.53 -29.72 -5.00
CA ARG A 634 5.85 -29.79 -4.33
C ARG A 634 7.01 -29.41 -5.23
N GLU A 635 6.90 -29.75 -6.52
CA GLU A 635 7.88 -29.45 -7.57
C GLU A 635 7.61 -28.10 -8.27
N ARG A 636 6.51 -27.42 -7.93
CA ARG A 636 6.00 -26.23 -8.63
C ARG A 636 5.95 -26.44 -10.14
N ARG A 637 5.35 -27.57 -10.55
CA ARG A 637 5.27 -28.00 -11.95
C ARG A 637 3.85 -28.43 -12.31
N MET A 638 3.39 -28.04 -13.49
CA MET A 638 2.12 -28.42 -14.09
C MET A 638 2.36 -28.83 -15.55
N VAL A 639 1.86 -30.01 -15.93
CA VAL A 639 1.83 -30.47 -17.32
C VAL A 639 0.38 -30.66 -17.74
N THR A 640 -0.05 -29.94 -18.77
CA THR A 640 -1.43 -30.01 -19.25
C THR A 640 -1.44 -30.60 -20.65
N ARG A 641 -2.17 -31.70 -20.82
CA ARG A 641 -2.48 -32.28 -22.13
C ARG A 641 -3.90 -31.89 -22.49
N GLY A 642 -4.06 -31.12 -23.55
CA GLY A 642 -5.34 -30.53 -23.91
C GLY A 642 -5.81 -30.91 -25.31
N ARG A 643 -7.13 -30.94 -25.47
CA ARG A 643 -7.81 -31.00 -26.76
C ARG A 643 -8.90 -29.94 -26.80
N TYR A 644 -8.87 -29.12 -27.84
CA TYR A 644 -9.91 -28.14 -28.14
C TYR A 644 -10.70 -28.59 -29.35
N GLY A 645 -12.01 -28.71 -29.21
CA GLY A 645 -12.91 -28.72 -30.37
C GLY A 645 -13.26 -27.29 -30.74
N PHE A 646 -13.35 -27.00 -32.04
CA PHE A 646 -13.75 -25.69 -32.53
C PHE A 646 -14.62 -25.80 -33.79
N VAL A 647 -15.35 -24.73 -34.09
CA VAL A 647 -16.21 -24.60 -35.27
C VAL A 647 -15.94 -23.28 -35.97
N ASN A 648 -15.95 -23.27 -37.30
CA ASN A 648 -15.89 -22.03 -38.06
C ASN A 648 -17.26 -21.34 -38.09
N ASP A 649 -17.50 -20.45 -37.15
CA ASP A 649 -18.68 -19.58 -37.06
C ASP A 649 -18.43 -18.17 -37.61
N THR A 650 -17.33 -17.96 -38.35
CA THR A 650 -16.93 -16.63 -38.85
C THR A 650 -17.74 -16.16 -40.06
N GLY A 651 -18.53 -17.03 -40.69
CA GLY A 651 -19.30 -16.76 -41.90
C GLY A 651 -18.48 -16.79 -43.21
N ALA A 652 -17.16 -17.00 -43.15
CA ALA A 652 -16.28 -17.13 -44.31
C ALA A 652 -15.26 -18.28 -44.12
N PRO A 653 -14.66 -18.83 -45.20
CA PRO A 653 -13.62 -19.86 -45.07
C PRO A 653 -12.38 -19.35 -44.30
N VAL A 654 -11.89 -20.13 -43.33
CA VAL A 654 -10.71 -19.80 -42.53
C VAL A 654 -9.49 -20.54 -43.06
N ALA A 655 -8.51 -19.82 -43.61
CA ALA A 655 -7.29 -20.41 -44.18
C ALA A 655 -6.22 -20.76 -43.13
N SER A 656 -6.16 -20.01 -42.03
CA SER A 656 -5.12 -20.16 -41.00
C SER A 656 -5.67 -20.02 -39.59
N LEU A 657 -5.13 -20.84 -38.68
CA LEU A 657 -5.37 -20.78 -37.24
C LEU A 657 -4.15 -20.18 -36.54
N TYR A 658 -4.37 -19.10 -35.78
CA TYR A 658 -3.34 -18.42 -34.99
C TYR A 658 -3.45 -18.89 -33.54
N LEU A 659 -2.34 -19.35 -32.98
CA LEU A 659 -2.27 -19.88 -31.61
C LEU A 659 -1.24 -19.10 -30.81
N THR A 660 -1.70 -18.40 -29.77
CA THR A 660 -0.89 -17.49 -28.95
C THR A 660 -0.75 -18.02 -27.52
N GLY A 661 0.48 -18.01 -27.00
CA GLY A 661 0.74 -18.14 -25.57
C GLY A 661 0.70 -16.77 -24.87
N LEU A 662 -0.07 -16.64 -23.80
CA LEU A 662 -0.37 -15.32 -23.21
C LEU A 662 0.65 -14.85 -22.17
N THR A 663 1.44 -15.76 -21.60
CA THR A 663 2.42 -15.46 -20.57
C THR A 663 3.71 -16.22 -20.84
N ALA A 664 4.86 -15.67 -20.43
CA ALA A 664 6.16 -16.35 -20.56
C ALA A 664 6.36 -17.49 -19.54
N ASP A 665 5.45 -17.67 -18.58
CA ASP A 665 5.58 -18.68 -17.52
C ASP A 665 5.27 -20.12 -17.97
N TYR A 666 4.74 -20.32 -19.18
CA TYR A 666 4.49 -21.65 -19.71
C TYR A 666 4.87 -21.77 -21.19
N ASP A 667 5.26 -22.98 -21.58
CA ASP A 667 5.59 -23.34 -22.95
C ASP A 667 4.47 -24.15 -23.60
N ILE A 668 4.18 -23.88 -24.87
CA ILE A 668 3.39 -24.76 -25.74
C ILE A 668 4.34 -25.79 -26.35
N ALA A 669 4.69 -26.80 -25.55
CA ALA A 669 5.66 -27.84 -25.89
C ALA A 669 5.26 -28.61 -27.16
N GLN A 670 3.97 -28.87 -27.35
CA GLN A 670 3.44 -29.53 -28.55
C GLN A 670 2.11 -28.90 -28.95
N ALA A 671 1.86 -28.78 -30.24
CA ALA A 671 0.58 -28.36 -30.80
C ALA A 671 0.40 -28.96 -32.20
N SER A 672 -0.77 -29.54 -32.47
CA SER A 672 -1.11 -30.14 -33.77
C SER A 672 -2.59 -29.96 -34.09
N VAL A 673 -2.88 -29.70 -35.35
CA VAL A 673 -4.24 -29.52 -35.88
C VAL A 673 -4.38 -30.44 -37.09
N PRO A 674 -5.20 -31.51 -37.02
CA PRO A 674 -5.43 -32.38 -38.17
C PRO A 674 -5.90 -31.60 -39.40
N GLY A 675 -5.35 -31.90 -40.57
CA GLY A 675 -5.68 -31.19 -41.82
C GLY A 675 -4.99 -29.82 -41.99
N ALA A 676 -4.14 -29.42 -41.06
CA ALA A 676 -3.33 -28.20 -41.15
C ALA A 676 -1.84 -28.48 -40.90
N THR A 677 -0.98 -27.67 -41.53
CA THR A 677 0.47 -27.71 -41.34
C THR A 677 0.94 -26.49 -40.55
N LEU A 678 1.92 -26.68 -39.66
CA LEU A 678 2.52 -25.60 -38.90
C LEU A 678 3.45 -24.80 -39.84
N VAL A 679 3.06 -23.58 -40.19
CA VAL A 679 3.81 -22.72 -41.13
C VAL A 679 4.64 -21.65 -40.42
N LEU A 680 4.35 -21.36 -39.14
CA LEU A 680 5.17 -20.50 -38.29
C LEU A 680 5.22 -21.05 -36.87
N ASN A 681 6.42 -21.08 -36.29
CA ASN A 681 6.65 -21.35 -34.88
C ASN A 681 7.67 -20.33 -34.35
N ASP A 682 7.20 -19.27 -33.69
CA ASP A 682 8.04 -18.31 -32.99
C ASP A 682 8.02 -18.63 -31.48
N PRO A 683 9.02 -19.38 -30.97
CA PRO A 683 9.09 -19.71 -29.56
C PRO A 683 9.39 -18.50 -28.67
N ARG A 684 10.09 -17.47 -29.17
CA ARG A 684 10.42 -16.26 -28.38
C ARG A 684 9.16 -15.46 -28.09
N LEU A 685 8.30 -15.30 -29.09
CA LEU A 685 7.07 -14.52 -28.98
C LEU A 685 5.84 -15.39 -28.66
N HIS A 686 6.03 -16.68 -28.40
CA HIS A 686 4.99 -17.67 -28.10
C HIS A 686 3.85 -17.69 -29.14
N MET A 687 4.21 -17.63 -30.43
CA MET A 687 3.26 -17.59 -31.55
C MET A 687 3.41 -18.82 -32.44
N LYS A 688 2.29 -19.46 -32.79
CA LYS A 688 2.23 -20.52 -33.81
C LYS A 688 1.13 -20.21 -34.82
N ILE A 689 1.39 -20.46 -36.10
CA ILE A 689 0.38 -20.34 -37.17
C ILE A 689 0.28 -21.67 -37.89
N PHE A 690 -0.94 -22.21 -37.93
CA PHE A 690 -1.29 -23.39 -38.71
C PHE A 690 -2.04 -22.98 -39.95
N ARG A 691 -1.67 -23.50 -41.12
CA ARG A 691 -2.39 -23.28 -42.38
C ARG A 691 -3.12 -24.56 -42.76
N PHE A 692 -4.43 -24.46 -42.99
CA PHE A 692 -5.22 -25.60 -43.46
C PHE A 692 -4.88 -25.92 -44.92
N ALA A 693 -4.77 -27.21 -45.25
CA ALA A 693 -4.55 -27.65 -46.64
C ALA A 693 -5.73 -27.23 -47.54
N THR A 694 -6.94 -27.37 -47.00
CA THR A 694 -8.18 -26.81 -47.56
C THR A 694 -8.73 -25.83 -46.53
N PRO A 695 -8.99 -24.54 -46.90
CA PRO A 695 -9.57 -23.58 -45.96
C PRO A 695 -10.81 -24.15 -45.27
N LEU A 696 -10.88 -23.99 -43.96
CA LEU A 696 -11.96 -24.52 -43.15
C LEU A 696 -13.27 -23.81 -43.52
N ALA A 697 -14.21 -24.52 -44.15
CA ALA A 697 -15.48 -23.93 -44.61
C ALA A 697 -16.35 -23.43 -43.43
N PRO A 698 -17.24 -22.43 -43.63
CA PRO A 698 -18.22 -22.04 -42.61
C PRO A 698 -19.02 -23.24 -42.10
N GLY A 699 -19.19 -23.34 -40.79
CA GLY A 699 -19.84 -24.47 -40.10
C GLY A 699 -18.97 -25.71 -39.93
N ALA A 700 -17.81 -25.81 -40.60
CA ALA A 700 -16.92 -26.96 -40.45
C ALA A 700 -16.24 -26.95 -39.06
N THR A 701 -16.02 -28.14 -38.52
CA THR A 701 -15.40 -28.36 -37.19
C THR A 701 -13.96 -28.84 -37.30
N GLY A 702 -13.16 -28.57 -36.28
CA GLY A 702 -11.80 -29.09 -36.17
C GLY A 702 -11.37 -29.36 -34.72
N GLU A 703 -10.16 -29.91 -34.58
CA GLU A 703 -9.56 -30.21 -33.28
C GLU A 703 -8.13 -29.65 -33.19
N LEU A 704 -7.78 -29.02 -32.07
CA LEU A 704 -6.38 -28.73 -31.70
C LEU A 704 -5.99 -29.67 -30.57
N ARG A 705 -4.86 -30.37 -30.70
CA ARG A 705 -4.21 -31.12 -29.63
C ARG A 705 -2.96 -30.38 -29.18
N PHE A 706 -2.76 -30.23 -27.88
CA PHE A 706 -1.58 -29.54 -27.35
C PHE A 706 -1.08 -30.13 -26.04
N VAL A 707 0.18 -29.82 -25.75
CA VAL A 707 0.81 -30.04 -24.45
C VAL A 707 1.42 -28.72 -24.00
N THR A 708 1.05 -28.26 -22.82
CA THR A 708 1.69 -27.13 -22.16
C THR A 708 2.42 -27.55 -20.89
N VAL A 709 3.52 -26.86 -20.60
CA VAL A 709 4.34 -27.10 -19.41
C VAL A 709 4.58 -25.76 -18.73
N ARG A 710 4.16 -25.67 -17.46
CA ARG A 710 4.46 -24.56 -16.55
C ARG A 710 5.31 -25.11 -15.42
N ALA A 711 6.48 -24.53 -15.17
CA ALA A 711 7.34 -24.98 -14.08
C ALA A 711 8.23 -23.86 -13.56
N GLN A 712 8.43 -23.82 -12.25
CA GLN A 712 9.50 -23.03 -11.63
C GLN A 712 10.49 -23.96 -10.93
N ARG A 713 11.76 -23.89 -11.32
CA ARG A 713 12.84 -24.67 -10.71
C ARG A 713 13.63 -23.80 -9.76
N GLY A 714 13.65 -24.10 -8.46
CA GLY A 714 14.37 -23.26 -7.50
C GLY A 714 13.71 -21.89 -7.29
N PHE A 715 14.52 -20.84 -7.10
CA PHE A 715 14.04 -19.49 -6.76
C PHE A 715 14.44 -18.44 -7.82
N ARG A 716 13.66 -17.35 -7.90
CA ARG A 716 13.84 -16.24 -8.87
C ARG A 716 14.28 -14.97 -8.14
N ALA A 717 14.98 -14.05 -8.83
CA ALA A 717 15.35 -12.75 -8.25
C ALA A 717 14.10 -11.93 -7.89
N ASN A 718 13.14 -11.89 -8.82
CA ASN A 718 11.85 -11.23 -8.68
C ASN A 718 10.75 -12.14 -9.25
N GLY A 719 9.47 -11.90 -8.94
CA GLY A 719 8.36 -12.59 -9.60
C GLY A 719 8.40 -14.12 -9.51
N GLU A 720 8.63 -14.67 -8.30
CA GLU A 720 8.33 -16.08 -8.07
C GLU A 720 6.86 -16.39 -8.37
N ASP A 721 6.59 -17.59 -8.90
CA ASP A 721 5.25 -18.03 -9.27
C ASP A 721 4.36 -18.24 -8.03
N ILE A 722 3.54 -17.24 -7.73
CA ILE A 722 2.58 -17.27 -6.62
C ILE A 722 1.31 -18.06 -6.93
N SER A 723 1.11 -18.49 -8.19
CA SER A 723 -0.07 -19.25 -8.62
C SER A 723 0.12 -20.76 -8.51
N LEU A 724 1.36 -21.24 -8.70
CA LEU A 724 1.75 -22.65 -8.64
C LEU A 724 2.63 -22.90 -7.41
N VAL A 725 1.97 -23.15 -6.28
CA VAL A 725 2.58 -23.25 -4.95
C VAL A 725 2.27 -24.57 -4.26
N ARG A 726 3.02 -24.90 -3.20
CA ARG A 726 2.93 -26.21 -2.55
C ARG A 726 1.56 -26.49 -1.98
N ASN A 727 0.93 -25.52 -1.32
CA ASN A 727 -0.42 -25.64 -0.78
C ASN A 727 -1.21 -24.37 -1.10
N GLY A 728 -2.33 -24.50 -1.82
CA GLY A 728 -3.07 -23.34 -2.33
C GLY A 728 -2.70 -22.95 -3.76
N THR A 729 -2.37 -23.92 -4.62
CA THR A 729 -2.24 -23.66 -6.07
C THR A 729 -3.57 -23.10 -6.58
N SER A 730 -3.53 -21.99 -7.31
CA SER A 730 -4.67 -21.37 -7.99
C SER A 730 -4.18 -20.75 -9.30
N VAL A 731 -4.40 -21.44 -10.41
CA VAL A 731 -3.88 -21.05 -11.74
C VAL A 731 -5.05 -20.74 -12.67
N LEU A 732 -5.01 -19.56 -13.28
CA LEU A 732 -5.99 -19.11 -14.28
C LEU A 732 -5.71 -19.76 -15.64
N SER A 733 -6.75 -19.97 -16.46
CA SER A 733 -6.66 -20.67 -17.74
C SER A 733 -5.61 -20.04 -18.67
N HIS A 734 -5.56 -18.71 -18.76
CA HIS A 734 -4.59 -18.00 -19.61
C HIS A 734 -3.12 -18.24 -19.22
N ALA A 735 -2.86 -18.70 -17.99
CA ALA A 735 -1.52 -18.93 -17.45
C ALA A 735 -1.01 -20.36 -17.71
N PHE A 736 -1.80 -21.24 -18.34
CA PHE A 736 -1.37 -22.58 -18.75
C PHE A 736 -2.01 -23.10 -20.05
N LEU A 737 -2.94 -22.35 -20.66
CA LEU A 737 -3.65 -22.74 -21.87
C LEU A 737 -3.38 -21.76 -23.03
N PRO A 738 -3.20 -22.27 -24.26
CA PRO A 738 -3.05 -21.41 -25.42
C PRO A 738 -4.41 -20.82 -25.86
N GLN A 739 -4.39 -19.66 -26.53
CA GLN A 739 -5.57 -18.96 -27.04
C GLN A 739 -5.56 -18.87 -28.57
N PHE A 740 -6.74 -18.92 -29.20
CA PHE A 740 -6.91 -18.62 -30.62
C PHE A 740 -6.87 -17.11 -30.89
N GLY A 741 -6.20 -16.72 -31.98
CA GLY A 741 -6.06 -15.34 -32.40
C GLY A 741 -5.02 -14.54 -31.60
N ILE A 742 -5.02 -13.22 -31.82
CA ILE A 742 -4.12 -12.27 -31.17
C ILE A 742 -4.85 -11.60 -30.00
N ASN A 743 -4.20 -11.56 -28.84
CA ASN A 743 -4.74 -10.89 -27.66
C ASN A 743 -3.92 -9.61 -27.35
N PRO A 744 -4.56 -8.42 -27.32
CA PRO A 744 -3.91 -7.16 -26.96
C PRO A 744 -3.30 -7.12 -25.56
N ILE A 745 -3.59 -8.08 -24.67
CA ILE A 745 -2.89 -8.22 -23.37
C ILE A 745 -1.36 -8.37 -23.53
N ARG A 746 -0.90 -8.76 -24.73
CA ARG A 746 0.52 -8.85 -25.09
C ARG A 746 1.10 -7.52 -25.62
N TYR A 747 0.30 -6.46 -25.77
CA TYR A 747 0.75 -5.16 -26.26
C TYR A 747 1.32 -4.32 -25.12
N VAL A 748 2.24 -3.42 -25.44
CA VAL A 748 2.84 -2.51 -24.46
C VAL A 748 1.77 -1.51 -24.01
N GLU A 749 1.34 -1.54 -22.76
CA GLU A 749 0.31 -0.60 -22.27
C GLU A 749 0.90 0.75 -21.83
N ASP A 750 2.08 0.75 -21.21
CA ASP A 750 2.70 1.96 -20.68
C ASP A 750 3.04 2.96 -21.79
N TRP A 751 2.44 4.14 -21.73
CA TRP A 751 2.55 5.14 -22.79
C TRP A 751 3.98 5.68 -22.94
N LYS A 752 4.77 5.77 -21.86
CA LYS A 752 6.18 6.18 -21.92
C LYS A 752 7.01 5.13 -22.63
N ALA A 753 6.79 3.86 -22.33
CA ALA A 753 7.42 2.72 -23.00
C ALA A 753 7.03 2.68 -24.47
N ARG A 754 5.75 2.90 -24.83
CA ARG A 754 5.29 3.00 -26.22
C ARG A 754 6.01 4.10 -26.99
N LYS A 755 6.08 5.31 -26.42
CA LYS A 755 6.79 6.46 -27.01
C LYS A 755 8.27 6.16 -27.23
N ARG A 756 8.95 5.60 -26.21
CA ARG A 756 10.36 5.17 -26.29
C ARG A 756 10.59 4.10 -27.37
N LEU A 757 9.65 3.17 -27.52
CA LEU A 757 9.70 2.09 -28.50
C LEU A 757 9.15 2.50 -29.87
N GLY A 758 8.77 3.76 -30.09
CA GLY A 758 8.21 4.22 -31.36
C GLY A 758 6.93 3.48 -31.77
N LEU A 759 6.14 3.02 -30.79
CA LEU A 759 4.81 2.44 -31.03
C LEU A 759 3.77 3.56 -31.09
N PRO A 760 2.73 3.43 -31.94
CA PRO A 760 1.61 4.36 -31.93
C PRO A 760 0.92 4.33 -30.56
N PRO A 761 0.14 5.34 -30.15
CA PRO A 761 -0.72 5.22 -28.97
C PRO A 761 -1.62 3.98 -29.07
N LEU A 762 -1.93 3.34 -27.93
CA LEU A 762 -2.93 2.26 -27.95
C LEU A 762 -4.25 2.83 -28.48
N PRO A 763 -4.97 2.09 -29.33
CA PRO A 763 -6.30 2.51 -29.73
C PRO A 763 -7.17 2.64 -28.48
N PRO A 764 -7.96 3.72 -28.36
CA PRO A 764 -8.90 3.84 -27.26
C PRO A 764 -9.91 2.68 -27.30
N MET A 765 -10.54 2.40 -26.16
CA MET A 765 -11.62 1.42 -26.12
C MET A 765 -12.69 1.79 -27.15
N ALA A 766 -13.23 0.78 -27.86
CA ALA A 766 -14.18 0.99 -28.94
C ALA A 766 -15.37 1.86 -28.46
N PRO A 767 -15.79 2.89 -29.21
CA PRO A 767 -16.90 3.74 -28.83
C PRO A 767 -18.19 2.95 -28.60
N LEU A 768 -19.02 3.42 -27.67
CA LEU A 768 -20.34 2.83 -27.44
C LEU A 768 -21.20 2.90 -28.71
N GLY A 769 -21.72 1.75 -29.14
CA GLY A 769 -22.51 1.57 -30.35
C GLY A 769 -21.71 1.09 -31.58
N ASP A 770 -20.39 0.93 -31.46
CA ASP A 770 -19.56 0.44 -32.56
C ASP A 770 -19.92 -1.02 -32.93
N ARG A 771 -20.43 -1.23 -34.15
CA ARG A 771 -20.93 -2.56 -34.59
C ARG A 771 -19.82 -3.62 -34.65
N PRO A 772 -18.62 -3.36 -35.21
CA PRO A 772 -17.52 -4.33 -35.20
C PRO A 772 -17.14 -4.82 -33.80
N SER A 773 -17.08 -3.92 -32.81
CA SER A 773 -16.75 -4.28 -31.42
C SER A 773 -17.73 -5.28 -30.78
N MET A 774 -18.98 -5.32 -31.25
CA MET A 774 -20.00 -6.26 -30.78
C MET A 774 -19.74 -7.70 -31.24
N GLY A 775 -18.79 -7.93 -32.14
CA GLY A 775 -18.32 -9.26 -32.53
C GLY A 775 -17.51 -9.98 -31.44
N ARG A 776 -17.00 -9.25 -30.44
CA ARG A 776 -16.20 -9.79 -29.33
C ARG A 776 -16.78 -9.35 -27.99
N ASN A 777 -16.56 -10.17 -26.97
CA ASN A 777 -16.92 -9.81 -25.60
C ASN A 777 -15.72 -9.24 -24.83
N SER A 778 -16.03 -8.55 -23.73
CA SER A 778 -15.08 -7.89 -22.83
C SER A 778 -14.16 -8.85 -22.05
N PHE A 779 -14.37 -10.17 -22.12
CA PHE A 779 -13.49 -11.18 -21.51
C PHE A 779 -12.41 -11.65 -22.49
N GLY A 780 -11.85 -10.72 -23.27
CA GLY A 780 -10.83 -11.03 -24.28
C GLY A 780 -11.34 -11.89 -25.45
N GLY A 781 -12.67 -11.96 -25.65
CA GLY A 781 -13.31 -12.83 -26.63
C GLY A 781 -13.46 -14.29 -26.20
N ALA A 782 -13.39 -14.60 -24.89
CA ALA A 782 -13.63 -15.95 -24.39
C ALA A 782 -15.04 -16.43 -24.74
N VAL A 783 -15.18 -17.58 -25.40
CA VAL A 783 -16.47 -18.11 -25.85
C VAL A 783 -17.02 -19.13 -24.85
N TRP A 784 -18.31 -19.43 -24.91
CA TRP A 784 -18.90 -20.50 -24.12
C TRP A 784 -18.55 -21.88 -24.68
N VAL A 785 -18.04 -22.76 -23.82
CA VAL A 785 -17.57 -24.11 -24.15
C VAL A 785 -18.14 -25.15 -23.19
N MET A 786 -18.24 -26.39 -23.64
CA MET A 786 -18.39 -27.54 -22.73
C MET A 786 -17.02 -28.02 -22.26
N SER A 787 -16.84 -28.25 -20.95
CA SER A 787 -15.56 -28.66 -20.37
C SER A 787 -15.58 -30.10 -19.84
N ASP A 788 -14.44 -30.77 -19.97
CA ASP A 788 -14.13 -32.07 -19.35
C ASP A 788 -12.68 -32.05 -18.87
N ILE A 789 -12.48 -31.85 -17.57
CA ILE A 789 -11.18 -31.55 -16.97
C ILE A 789 -10.87 -32.63 -15.94
N THR A 790 -9.79 -33.36 -16.17
CA THR A 790 -9.23 -34.32 -15.20
C THR A 790 -7.96 -33.71 -14.60
N ILE A 791 -7.91 -33.59 -13.28
CA ILE A 791 -6.74 -33.10 -12.54
C ILE A 791 -6.18 -34.24 -11.70
N THR A 792 -4.86 -34.45 -11.76
CA THR A 792 -4.12 -35.32 -10.85
C THR A 792 -3.18 -34.48 -10.00
N THR A 793 -3.26 -34.60 -8.68
CA THR A 793 -2.46 -33.86 -7.69
C THR A 793 -1.98 -34.79 -6.56
N ASP A 794 -1.31 -34.25 -5.56
CA ASP A 794 -0.85 -35.00 -4.38
C ASP A 794 -2.05 -35.58 -3.60
N ALA A 795 -1.93 -36.81 -3.06
CA ALA A 795 -3.06 -37.51 -2.43
C ALA A 795 -3.77 -36.74 -1.31
N THR A 796 -3.04 -35.90 -0.57
CA THR A 796 -3.58 -35.10 0.55
C THR A 796 -4.42 -33.92 0.06
N GLN A 797 -4.17 -33.44 -1.16
CA GLN A 797 -4.85 -32.26 -1.70
C GLN A 797 -6.14 -32.61 -2.41
N VAL A 798 -7.06 -31.65 -2.39
CA VAL A 798 -8.30 -31.68 -3.17
C VAL A 798 -8.14 -30.67 -4.31
N ALA A 799 -8.19 -31.17 -5.54
CA ALA A 799 -8.21 -30.33 -6.72
C ALA A 799 -9.63 -29.90 -7.07
N VAL A 800 -9.84 -28.65 -7.47
CA VAL A 800 -11.12 -28.11 -7.93
C VAL A 800 -10.97 -27.59 -9.36
N ALA A 801 -11.93 -27.92 -10.21
CA ALA A 801 -12.02 -27.45 -11.60
C ALA A 801 -13.48 -27.12 -11.96
N PRO A 802 -13.71 -26.40 -13.07
CA PRO A 802 -15.06 -26.12 -13.57
C PRO A 802 -15.86 -27.39 -13.87
N GLY A 803 -17.14 -27.36 -13.51
CA GLY A 803 -18.09 -28.43 -13.79
C GLY A 803 -18.41 -29.30 -12.58
N ARG A 804 -19.32 -30.26 -12.81
CA ARG A 804 -19.76 -31.23 -11.81
C ARG A 804 -18.66 -32.29 -11.62
N ARG A 805 -18.37 -32.65 -10.37
CA ARG A 805 -17.44 -33.75 -10.08
C ARG A 805 -18.07 -35.08 -10.50
N ILE A 806 -17.44 -35.79 -11.42
CA ILE A 806 -17.94 -37.04 -12.00
C ILE A 806 -17.30 -38.27 -11.34
N ALA A 807 -15.99 -38.20 -11.10
CA ALA A 807 -15.23 -39.31 -10.55
C ALA A 807 -14.05 -38.78 -9.72
N GLU A 808 -13.65 -39.57 -8.73
CA GLU A 808 -12.51 -39.30 -7.86
C GLU A 808 -11.84 -40.63 -7.50
N ARG A 809 -10.51 -40.69 -7.60
CA ARG A 809 -9.73 -41.88 -7.24
C ARG A 809 -8.37 -41.48 -6.67
N VAL A 810 -7.93 -42.19 -5.64
CA VAL A 810 -6.57 -42.08 -5.11
C VAL A 810 -5.80 -43.35 -5.45
N ALA A 811 -4.62 -43.21 -6.07
CA ALA A 811 -3.72 -44.32 -6.37
C ALA A 811 -2.27 -43.82 -6.43
N ASN A 812 -1.32 -44.65 -5.99
CA ASN A 812 0.12 -44.36 -6.03
C ASN A 812 0.50 -43.01 -5.39
N GLY A 813 -0.15 -42.64 -4.28
CA GLY A 813 0.11 -41.36 -3.60
C GLY A 813 -0.40 -40.12 -4.34
N ARG A 814 -1.22 -40.29 -5.38
CA ARG A 814 -1.80 -39.21 -6.20
C ARG A 814 -3.33 -39.29 -6.20
N ARG A 815 -4.00 -38.15 -6.14
CA ARG A 815 -5.47 -38.03 -6.26
C ARG A 815 -5.81 -37.53 -7.65
N THR A 816 -6.67 -38.26 -8.35
CA THR A 816 -7.21 -37.87 -9.67
C THR A 816 -8.70 -37.58 -9.54
N THR A 817 -9.12 -36.40 -9.95
CA THR A 817 -10.52 -35.98 -9.95
C THR A 817 -10.92 -35.50 -11.34
N ARG A 818 -12.07 -35.97 -11.84
CA ARG A 818 -12.63 -35.56 -13.14
C ARG A 818 -13.88 -34.70 -12.94
N TYR A 819 -13.90 -33.56 -13.60
CA TYR A 819 -14.99 -32.59 -13.62
C TYR A 819 -15.52 -32.44 -15.05
N ALA A 820 -16.84 -32.40 -15.22
CA ALA A 820 -17.46 -32.15 -16.52
C ALA A 820 -18.58 -31.11 -16.39
N SER A 821 -18.63 -30.12 -17.27
CA SER A 821 -19.69 -29.13 -17.25
C SER A 821 -21.01 -29.73 -17.76
N THR A 822 -22.10 -29.39 -17.08
CA THR A 822 -23.48 -29.75 -17.49
C THR A 822 -24.15 -28.63 -18.30
N ALA A 823 -23.58 -27.43 -18.25
CA ALA A 823 -23.97 -26.27 -19.05
C ALA A 823 -22.70 -25.60 -19.62
N PRO A 824 -22.84 -24.73 -20.64
CA PRO A 824 -21.70 -24.02 -21.20
C PRO A 824 -21.04 -23.09 -20.17
N ILE A 825 -19.71 -23.05 -20.16
CA ILE A 825 -18.89 -22.15 -19.33
C ILE A 825 -18.07 -21.24 -20.23
N LEU A 826 -17.76 -20.01 -19.82
CA LEU A 826 -16.78 -19.22 -20.55
C LEU A 826 -15.43 -19.96 -20.58
N SER A 827 -14.69 -19.87 -21.69
CA SER A 827 -13.32 -20.37 -21.83
C SER A 827 -12.30 -19.52 -21.03
N PHE A 828 -12.75 -18.99 -19.91
CA PHE A 828 -12.04 -18.22 -18.89
C PHE A 828 -12.40 -18.87 -17.54
N PHE A 829 -11.46 -19.63 -17.00
CA PHE A 829 -11.66 -20.40 -15.78
C PHE A 829 -10.34 -20.54 -15.01
N SER A 830 -10.38 -21.20 -13.86
CA SER A 830 -9.19 -21.51 -13.08
C SER A 830 -9.24 -22.93 -12.53
N VAL A 831 -8.10 -23.41 -12.06
CA VAL A 831 -7.96 -24.69 -11.35
C VAL A 831 -7.26 -24.46 -10.02
N GLN A 832 -7.75 -25.12 -8.97
CA GLN A 832 -7.21 -25.00 -7.62
C GLN A 832 -6.75 -26.35 -7.08
N SER A 833 -5.79 -26.35 -6.16
CA SER A 833 -5.36 -27.53 -5.41
C SER A 833 -4.75 -27.12 -4.06
N ALA A 834 -5.30 -27.64 -2.97
CA ALA A 834 -4.79 -27.43 -1.61
C ALA A 834 -5.28 -28.54 -0.67
N ASP A 835 -4.71 -28.57 0.54
CA ASP A 835 -5.17 -29.40 1.64
C ASP A 835 -6.44 -28.79 2.28
N TYR A 836 -7.57 -28.86 1.56
CA TYR A 836 -8.83 -28.23 1.95
C TYR A 836 -9.63 -29.04 2.98
N ALA A 837 -10.21 -28.34 3.95
CA ALA A 837 -11.47 -28.73 4.59
C ALA A 837 -12.64 -28.23 3.74
N VAL A 838 -13.76 -28.98 3.70
CA VAL A 838 -14.91 -28.64 2.86
C VAL A 838 -16.19 -28.60 3.67
N ALA A 839 -16.81 -27.42 3.76
CA ALA A 839 -18.15 -27.25 4.31
C ALA A 839 -19.20 -27.32 3.20
N ARG A 840 -20.36 -27.93 3.49
CA ARG A 840 -21.43 -28.14 2.51
C ARG A 840 -22.79 -27.70 3.03
N ARG A 841 -23.63 -27.19 2.13
CA ARG A 841 -25.05 -26.89 2.38
C ARG A 841 -25.86 -27.14 1.12
N GLN A 842 -27.08 -27.65 1.28
CA GLN A 842 -28.01 -27.78 0.17
C GLN A 842 -28.91 -26.53 0.08
N SER A 843 -29.10 -26.00 -1.13
CA SER A 843 -30.05 -24.91 -1.44
C SER A 843 -30.94 -25.33 -2.60
N GLY A 844 -32.11 -25.90 -2.30
CA GLY A 844 -32.94 -26.57 -3.30
C GLY A 844 -32.19 -27.73 -3.95
N SER A 845 -32.02 -27.71 -5.27
CA SER A 845 -31.21 -28.69 -6.01
C SER A 845 -29.73 -28.33 -6.13
N ILE A 846 -29.29 -27.19 -5.59
CA ILE A 846 -27.92 -26.69 -5.74
C ILE A 846 -27.09 -27.02 -4.49
N ALA A 847 -25.97 -27.73 -4.67
CA ALA A 847 -25.00 -27.98 -3.62
C ALA A 847 -24.05 -26.79 -3.45
N LEU A 848 -24.06 -26.17 -2.27
CA LEU A 848 -23.12 -25.10 -1.89
C LEU A 848 -21.92 -25.72 -1.19
N GLU A 849 -20.71 -25.39 -1.63
CA GLU A 849 -19.47 -25.90 -1.04
C GLU A 849 -18.49 -24.74 -0.77
N VAL A 850 -17.87 -24.74 0.39
CA VAL A 850 -16.77 -23.82 0.73
C VAL A 850 -15.53 -24.64 1.05
N TYR A 851 -14.52 -24.55 0.19
CA TYR A 851 -13.21 -25.16 0.33
C TYR A 851 -12.30 -24.16 1.02
N HIS A 852 -11.85 -24.49 2.23
CA HIS A 852 -11.09 -23.58 3.07
C HIS A 852 -9.92 -24.30 3.73
N HIS A 853 -8.89 -23.53 4.11
CA HIS A 853 -7.81 -24.01 4.94
C HIS A 853 -8.39 -24.43 6.30
N PRO A 854 -8.00 -25.60 6.87
CA PRO A 854 -8.63 -26.13 8.09
C PRO A 854 -8.66 -25.16 9.28
N LYS A 855 -7.68 -24.25 9.38
CA LYS A 855 -7.64 -23.21 10.42
C LYS A 855 -8.59 -22.02 10.17
N HIS A 856 -9.09 -21.82 8.95
CA HIS A 856 -9.85 -20.63 8.53
C HIS A 856 -11.37 -20.84 8.49
N ARG A 857 -11.90 -21.55 9.49
CA ARG A 857 -13.35 -21.81 9.58
C ARG A 857 -14.22 -20.60 9.94
N TYR A 858 -13.62 -19.43 10.18
CA TYR A 858 -14.24 -18.29 10.87
C TYR A 858 -15.52 -17.77 10.21
N ASN A 859 -15.51 -17.62 8.89
CA ASN A 859 -16.62 -17.02 8.14
C ASN A 859 -17.28 -17.99 7.16
N VAL A 860 -16.96 -19.29 7.23
CA VAL A 860 -17.48 -20.31 6.31
C VAL A 860 -19.01 -20.38 6.33
N GLU A 861 -19.62 -20.31 7.52
CA GLU A 861 -21.08 -20.29 7.67
C GLU A 861 -21.70 -19.04 7.05
N LEU A 862 -21.06 -17.88 7.23
CA LEU A 862 -21.50 -16.62 6.67
C LEU A 862 -21.45 -16.65 5.13
N MET A 863 -20.37 -17.20 4.57
CA MET A 863 -20.23 -17.40 3.13
C MET A 863 -21.33 -18.32 2.57
N LEU A 864 -21.61 -19.46 3.22
CA LEU A 864 -22.69 -20.37 2.81
C LEU A 864 -24.06 -19.67 2.83
N ARG A 865 -24.33 -18.84 3.85
CA ARG A 865 -25.56 -18.06 3.94
C ARG A 865 -25.65 -17.00 2.85
N ALA A 866 -24.57 -16.29 2.56
CA ALA A 866 -24.51 -15.28 1.50
C ALA A 866 -24.71 -15.90 0.12
N MET A 867 -24.07 -17.04 -0.16
CA MET A 867 -24.28 -17.81 -1.40
C MET A 867 -25.75 -18.22 -1.55
N GLN A 868 -26.35 -18.77 -0.49
CA GLN A 868 -27.76 -19.18 -0.49
C GLN A 868 -28.71 -18.02 -0.77
N ALA A 869 -28.52 -16.89 -0.08
CA ALA A 869 -29.35 -15.70 -0.25
C ALA A 869 -29.21 -15.12 -1.67
N THR A 870 -27.98 -15.08 -2.20
CA THR A 870 -27.71 -14.56 -3.54
C THR A 870 -28.34 -15.44 -4.62
N LEU A 871 -28.25 -16.77 -4.50
CA LEU A 871 -28.91 -17.69 -5.43
C LEU A 871 -30.43 -17.61 -5.33
N ALA A 872 -31.00 -17.43 -4.13
CA ALA A 872 -32.44 -17.25 -3.96
C ALA A 872 -32.92 -15.93 -4.58
N TYR A 873 -32.18 -14.84 -4.39
CA TYR A 873 -32.46 -13.55 -5.01
C TYR A 873 -32.32 -13.63 -6.54
N GLY A 874 -31.19 -14.09 -7.05
CA GLY A 874 -30.89 -14.17 -8.48
C GLY A 874 -31.88 -15.05 -9.24
N GLN A 875 -32.28 -16.20 -8.67
CA GLN A 875 -33.29 -17.06 -9.29
C GLN A 875 -34.65 -16.38 -9.41
N ARG A 876 -35.05 -15.65 -8.37
CA ARG A 876 -36.31 -14.89 -8.36
C ARG A 876 -36.25 -13.65 -9.26
N ALA A 877 -35.11 -12.96 -9.32
CA ALA A 877 -34.98 -11.68 -10.00
C ALA A 877 -34.60 -11.82 -11.48
N PHE A 878 -33.66 -12.70 -11.82
CA PHE A 878 -32.99 -12.74 -13.14
C PHE A 878 -33.27 -14.03 -13.93
N GLY A 879 -33.63 -15.12 -13.24
CA GLY A 879 -33.96 -16.41 -13.86
C GLY A 879 -33.10 -17.57 -13.34
N PRO A 880 -33.24 -18.78 -13.92
CA PRO A 880 -32.67 -19.99 -13.32
C PRO A 880 -31.14 -19.98 -13.31
N TYR A 881 -30.54 -20.48 -12.22
CA TYR A 881 -29.12 -20.75 -12.14
C TYR A 881 -28.74 -21.96 -13.00
N GLN A 882 -27.57 -21.97 -13.62
CA GLN A 882 -27.20 -22.92 -14.67
C GLN A 882 -26.53 -24.21 -14.17
N PHE A 883 -26.13 -24.28 -12.90
CA PHE A 883 -25.39 -25.44 -12.35
C PHE A 883 -26.14 -26.05 -11.15
N ASP A 884 -25.81 -27.30 -10.84
CA ASP A 884 -26.25 -28.03 -9.66
C ASP A 884 -25.31 -27.84 -8.45
N HIS A 885 -24.30 -26.97 -8.59
CA HIS A 885 -23.32 -26.67 -7.57
C HIS A 885 -22.90 -25.19 -7.61
N ALA A 886 -22.49 -24.65 -6.47
CA ALA A 886 -21.78 -23.39 -6.35
C ALA A 886 -20.66 -23.55 -5.32
N ARG A 887 -19.44 -23.17 -5.68
CA ARG A 887 -18.26 -23.37 -4.85
C ARG A 887 -17.56 -22.06 -4.53
N VAL A 888 -17.08 -21.91 -3.30
CA VAL A 888 -16.07 -20.91 -2.92
C VAL A 888 -14.79 -21.65 -2.57
N VAL A 889 -13.64 -21.16 -3.05
CA VAL A 889 -12.36 -21.86 -2.89
C VAL A 889 -11.28 -20.93 -2.39
N GLU A 890 -10.73 -21.19 -1.22
CA GLU A 890 -9.67 -20.39 -0.65
C GLU A 890 -8.33 -20.56 -1.40
N PHE A 891 -7.60 -19.47 -1.60
CA PHE A 891 -6.20 -19.51 -2.06
C PHE A 891 -5.32 -18.53 -1.24
N PRO A 892 -3.99 -18.70 -1.22
CA PRO A 892 -3.08 -17.90 -0.40
C PRO A 892 -3.19 -16.40 -0.64
N GLY A 893 -3.02 -15.60 0.41
CA GLY A 893 -3.17 -14.14 0.41
C GLY A 893 -2.15 -13.33 -0.40
N TYR A 894 -1.42 -13.96 -1.33
CA TYR A 894 -0.37 -13.34 -2.15
C TYR A 894 -0.92 -12.27 -3.11
N THR A 895 -2.14 -12.50 -3.61
CA THR A 895 -2.90 -11.51 -4.38
C THR A 895 -4.24 -11.31 -3.67
N PRO A 896 -4.60 -10.07 -3.28
CA PRO A 896 -5.90 -9.79 -2.70
C PRO A 896 -7.00 -9.89 -3.77
N GLY A 897 -8.21 -10.29 -3.37
CA GLY A 897 -9.39 -10.29 -4.23
C GLY A 897 -10.10 -11.63 -4.34
N ALA A 898 -11.11 -11.65 -5.20
CA ALA A 898 -11.88 -12.82 -5.59
C ALA A 898 -12.16 -12.72 -7.11
N VAL A 899 -12.38 -13.86 -7.75
CA VAL A 899 -12.78 -13.90 -9.16
C VAL A 899 -13.88 -14.93 -9.35
N ALA A 900 -15.03 -14.50 -9.83
CA ALA A 900 -16.09 -15.42 -10.18
C ALA A 900 -15.80 -16.17 -11.48
N PHE A 901 -15.63 -17.50 -11.39
CA PHE A 901 -15.70 -18.41 -12.53
C PHE A 901 -17.02 -19.18 -12.53
N ALA A 902 -17.33 -19.85 -13.64
CA ALA A 902 -18.57 -20.61 -13.78
C ALA A 902 -18.71 -21.67 -12.68
N GLY A 903 -19.67 -21.46 -11.76
CA GLY A 903 -19.96 -22.34 -10.64
C GLY A 903 -18.90 -22.38 -9.52
N THR A 904 -17.80 -21.64 -9.63
CA THR A 904 -16.68 -21.68 -8.69
C THR A 904 -16.05 -20.29 -8.51
N VAL A 905 -15.92 -19.84 -7.27
CA VAL A 905 -15.39 -18.53 -6.90
C VAL A 905 -14.14 -18.71 -6.02
N PRO A 906 -12.93 -18.63 -6.58
CA PRO A 906 -11.71 -18.55 -5.79
C PRO A 906 -11.64 -17.21 -5.05
N VAL A 907 -11.32 -17.27 -3.76
CA VAL A 907 -11.26 -16.11 -2.86
C VAL A 907 -9.95 -16.16 -2.08
N SER A 908 -9.25 -15.03 -2.05
CA SER A 908 -7.99 -14.89 -1.33
C SER A 908 -8.19 -15.10 0.18
N GLU A 909 -7.22 -15.71 0.85
CA GLU A 909 -7.12 -15.89 2.31
C GLU A 909 -7.39 -14.58 3.07
N ALA A 910 -6.87 -13.47 2.54
CA ALA A 910 -7.04 -12.13 3.10
C ALA A 910 -8.40 -11.48 2.76
N MET A 911 -9.17 -12.04 1.83
CA MET A 911 -10.41 -11.48 1.28
C MET A 911 -11.66 -12.18 1.85
N GLY A 912 -11.86 -12.05 3.17
CA GLY A 912 -13.09 -12.49 3.84
C GLY A 912 -12.97 -13.78 4.67
N PHE A 913 -12.07 -14.72 4.36
CA PHE A 913 -11.89 -15.93 5.20
C PHE A 913 -11.42 -15.60 6.62
N ILE A 914 -10.46 -14.68 6.72
CA ILE A 914 -9.88 -14.25 7.99
C ILE A 914 -10.48 -12.94 8.51
N ALA A 915 -11.55 -12.40 7.89
CA ALA A 915 -12.17 -11.16 8.35
C ALA A 915 -12.76 -11.31 9.78
N ASP A 916 -12.64 -10.27 10.61
CA ASP A 916 -13.17 -10.29 11.97
C ASP A 916 -14.62 -9.78 12.01
N THR A 917 -15.56 -10.71 11.87
CA THR A 917 -17.01 -10.47 11.82
C THR A 917 -17.67 -10.45 13.21
N ARG A 918 -16.90 -10.44 14.31
CA ARG A 918 -17.46 -10.48 15.68
C ARG A 918 -18.21 -9.20 16.06
N ASP A 919 -17.78 -8.03 15.57
CA ASP A 919 -18.47 -6.75 15.80
C ASP A 919 -19.58 -6.53 14.76
N ARG A 920 -20.80 -6.95 15.10
CA ARG A 920 -22.00 -6.80 14.25
C ARG A 920 -22.41 -5.35 13.98
N ARG A 921 -21.78 -4.37 14.63
CA ARG A 921 -22.02 -2.94 14.34
C ARG A 921 -21.26 -2.49 13.09
N ARG A 922 -20.29 -3.25 12.59
CA ARG A 922 -19.58 -2.95 11.34
C ARG A 922 -20.38 -3.47 10.13
N VAL A 923 -20.04 -3.03 8.94
CA VAL A 923 -20.65 -3.47 7.68
C VAL A 923 -20.21 -4.90 7.38
N ASP A 924 -21.14 -5.78 7.03
CA ASP A 924 -20.84 -7.16 6.65
C ASP A 924 -20.25 -7.26 5.23
N PHE A 925 -18.96 -6.93 5.14
CA PHE A 925 -18.19 -6.99 3.90
C PHE A 925 -18.08 -8.42 3.33
N VAL A 926 -18.07 -9.46 4.18
CA VAL A 926 -17.93 -10.85 3.72
C VAL A 926 -19.17 -11.26 2.93
N THR A 927 -20.36 -10.97 3.47
CA THR A 927 -21.62 -11.23 2.76
C THR A 927 -21.68 -10.46 1.45
N TYR A 928 -21.26 -9.20 1.46
CA TYR A 928 -21.21 -8.36 0.27
C TYR A 928 -20.31 -8.94 -0.83
N VAL A 929 -19.05 -9.28 -0.54
CA VAL A 929 -18.13 -9.87 -1.53
C VAL A 929 -18.69 -11.17 -2.08
N MET A 930 -19.19 -12.06 -1.22
CA MET A 930 -19.75 -13.33 -1.68
C MET A 930 -20.98 -13.12 -2.57
N ALA A 931 -21.83 -12.13 -2.25
CA ALA A 931 -22.98 -11.79 -3.08
C ALA A 931 -22.57 -11.19 -4.43
N HIS A 932 -21.55 -10.33 -4.45
CA HIS A 932 -20.99 -9.75 -5.68
C HIS A 932 -20.45 -10.84 -6.61
N GLU A 933 -19.58 -11.71 -6.10
CA GLU A 933 -18.98 -12.78 -6.91
C GLU A 933 -20.02 -13.81 -7.39
N MET A 934 -21.01 -14.13 -6.55
CA MET A 934 -22.10 -15.02 -6.96
C MET A 934 -23.04 -14.36 -7.97
N ALA A 935 -23.17 -13.04 -7.99
CA ALA A 935 -23.97 -12.32 -8.98
C ALA A 935 -23.38 -12.41 -10.40
N HIS A 936 -22.05 -12.53 -10.52
CA HIS A 936 -21.39 -12.71 -11.83
C HIS A 936 -21.82 -13.99 -12.57
N GLN A 937 -22.41 -14.95 -11.85
CA GLN A 937 -23.00 -16.13 -12.50
C GLN A 937 -24.10 -15.75 -13.51
N TYR A 938 -24.75 -14.60 -13.32
CA TYR A 938 -25.68 -13.99 -14.27
C TYR A 938 -24.97 -12.93 -15.12
N TRP A 939 -24.28 -12.00 -14.47
CA TRP A 939 -23.59 -10.85 -15.09
C TRP A 939 -22.14 -11.20 -15.43
N GLY A 940 -21.92 -11.66 -16.66
CA GLY A 940 -20.64 -12.18 -17.14
C GLY A 940 -20.81 -13.59 -17.69
N HIS A 941 -21.21 -14.54 -16.84
CA HIS A 941 -21.27 -15.96 -17.21
C HIS A 941 -22.51 -16.38 -17.98
N GLN A 942 -23.70 -15.82 -17.70
CA GLN A 942 -24.87 -16.01 -18.57
C GLN A 942 -24.92 -14.95 -19.68
N LEU A 943 -24.61 -13.70 -19.34
CA LEU A 943 -24.60 -12.57 -20.25
C LEU A 943 -23.22 -11.91 -20.24
N ALA A 944 -22.49 -11.99 -21.36
CA ALA A 944 -21.23 -11.27 -21.55
C ALA A 944 -21.46 -9.96 -22.30
N ALA A 945 -20.75 -8.88 -21.95
CA ALA A 945 -20.84 -7.59 -22.60
C ALA A 945 -19.91 -7.51 -23.82
N ALA A 946 -20.27 -6.69 -24.82
CA ALA A 946 -19.42 -6.37 -25.96
C ALA A 946 -18.14 -5.63 -25.52
N ASP A 947 -17.05 -5.81 -26.26
CA ASP A 947 -15.74 -5.18 -25.97
C ASP A 947 -15.68 -3.70 -26.39
N GLN A 948 -16.48 -2.86 -25.72
CA GLN A 948 -16.60 -1.42 -25.98
C GLN A 948 -16.89 -0.63 -24.70
N LYS A 949 -16.79 0.70 -24.77
CA LYS A 949 -17.11 1.59 -23.64
C LYS A 949 -18.48 1.22 -23.05
N GLY A 950 -18.56 1.17 -21.72
CA GLY A 950 -19.77 0.78 -20.98
C GLY A 950 -19.88 -0.70 -20.65
N ALA A 951 -18.98 -1.57 -21.13
CA ALA A 951 -19.03 -3.01 -20.85
C ALA A 951 -19.15 -3.32 -19.35
N SER A 952 -18.31 -2.66 -18.53
CA SER A 952 -18.28 -2.86 -17.08
C SER A 952 -19.57 -2.44 -16.37
N MET A 953 -20.41 -1.57 -16.97
CA MET A 953 -21.73 -1.26 -16.43
C MET A 953 -22.67 -2.48 -16.48
N LEU A 954 -22.58 -3.31 -17.52
CA LEU A 954 -23.42 -4.52 -17.62
C LEU A 954 -22.95 -5.65 -16.70
N ILE A 955 -21.66 -5.64 -16.34
CA ILE A 955 -21.00 -6.72 -15.60
C ILE A 955 -20.86 -6.33 -14.13
N GLU A 956 -20.00 -5.36 -13.84
CA GLU A 956 -19.61 -4.98 -12.49
C GLU A 956 -20.70 -4.18 -11.78
N THR A 957 -21.28 -3.16 -12.42
CA THR A 957 -22.35 -2.37 -11.79
C THR A 957 -23.59 -3.24 -11.50
N MET A 958 -23.87 -4.25 -12.32
CA MET A 958 -24.99 -5.16 -12.08
C MET A 958 -24.70 -6.20 -10.99
N ALA A 959 -23.44 -6.65 -10.86
CA ALA A 959 -23.00 -7.46 -9.73
C ALA A 959 -23.09 -6.67 -8.41
N GLN A 960 -22.66 -5.39 -8.42
CA GLN A 960 -22.81 -4.46 -7.31
C GLN A 960 -24.26 -4.26 -6.90
N TYR A 961 -25.13 -3.97 -7.87
CA TYR A 961 -26.57 -3.86 -7.64
C TYR A 961 -27.12 -5.13 -6.97
N THR A 962 -26.79 -6.30 -7.50
CA THR A 962 -27.24 -7.58 -6.94
C THR A 962 -26.77 -7.77 -5.51
N ALA A 963 -25.49 -7.48 -5.22
CA ALA A 963 -24.92 -7.56 -3.89
C ALA A 963 -25.65 -6.63 -2.90
N LEU A 964 -25.90 -5.38 -3.29
CA LEU A 964 -26.66 -4.43 -2.48
C LEU A 964 -28.07 -4.92 -2.16
N MET A 965 -28.76 -5.53 -3.12
CA MET A 965 -30.12 -6.04 -2.89
C MET A 965 -30.13 -7.27 -1.96
N VAL A 966 -29.12 -8.12 -2.04
CA VAL A 966 -28.91 -9.22 -1.08
C VAL A 966 -28.60 -8.67 0.31
N MET A 967 -27.75 -7.66 0.41
CA MET A 967 -27.46 -6.97 1.67
C MET A 967 -28.72 -6.34 2.25
N LYS A 968 -29.54 -5.66 1.43
CA LYS A 968 -30.85 -5.10 1.82
C LYS A 968 -31.77 -6.18 2.38
N GLN A 969 -31.82 -7.35 1.74
CA GLN A 969 -32.67 -8.46 2.18
C GLN A 969 -32.20 -9.08 3.51
N LEU A 970 -30.88 -9.22 3.70
CA LEU A 970 -30.32 -9.88 4.88
C LEU A 970 -30.20 -8.96 6.10
N HIS A 971 -29.91 -7.68 5.87
CA HIS A 971 -29.51 -6.74 6.91
C HIS A 971 -30.40 -5.49 7.02
N GLY A 972 -31.25 -5.23 6.02
CA GLY A 972 -32.14 -4.06 5.98
C GLY A 972 -31.46 -2.80 5.44
N GLU A 973 -32.27 -1.75 5.22
CA GLU A 973 -31.83 -0.51 4.55
C GLU A 973 -30.81 0.30 5.36
N GLY A 974 -30.84 0.21 6.69
CA GLY A 974 -29.87 0.89 7.55
C GLY A 974 -28.43 0.45 7.32
N GLU A 975 -28.21 -0.85 7.06
CA GLU A 975 -26.87 -1.35 6.73
C GLU A 975 -26.45 -0.96 5.32
N VAL A 976 -27.37 -1.03 4.34
CA VAL A 976 -27.14 -0.61 2.96
C VAL A 976 -26.72 0.86 2.89
N ARG A 977 -27.34 1.73 3.69
CA ARG A 977 -26.94 3.14 3.79
C ARG A 977 -25.46 3.32 4.14
N ARG A 978 -24.97 2.57 5.14
CA ARG A 978 -23.56 2.65 5.56
C ARG A 978 -22.65 2.16 4.45
N PHE A 979 -23.08 1.11 3.74
CA PHE A 979 -22.38 0.61 2.57
C PHE A 979 -22.30 1.66 1.47
N LEU A 980 -23.43 2.28 1.09
CA LEU A 980 -23.48 3.36 0.09
C LEU A 980 -22.62 4.57 0.44
N LYS A 981 -22.49 4.89 1.73
CA LYS A 981 -21.56 5.93 2.18
C LYS A 981 -20.10 5.57 1.88
N TYR A 982 -19.69 4.32 2.14
CA TYR A 982 -18.36 3.84 1.75
C TYR A 982 -18.17 3.88 0.23
N GLU A 983 -19.15 3.43 -0.54
CA GLU A 983 -19.10 3.49 -2.02
C GLU A 983 -18.98 4.95 -2.50
N MET A 984 -19.75 5.88 -1.94
CA MET A 984 -19.66 7.29 -2.30
C MET A 984 -18.27 7.87 -1.98
N ASP A 985 -17.74 7.59 -0.79
CA ASP A 985 -16.42 8.06 -0.38
C ASP A 985 -15.32 7.50 -1.29
N GLU A 986 -15.34 6.20 -1.60
CA GLU A 986 -14.39 5.55 -2.53
C GLU A 986 -14.54 6.09 -3.96
N TYR A 987 -15.76 6.36 -4.41
CA TYR A 987 -16.00 7.02 -5.70
C TYR A 987 -15.35 8.42 -5.73
N LEU A 988 -15.59 9.25 -4.72
CA LEU A 988 -15.06 10.63 -4.66
C LEU A 988 -13.53 10.64 -4.52
N VAL A 989 -12.95 9.74 -3.73
CA VAL A 989 -11.49 9.56 -3.62
C VAL A 989 -10.91 9.08 -4.94
N GLY A 990 -11.55 8.11 -5.60
CA GLY A 990 -11.17 7.61 -6.91
C GLY A 990 -11.21 8.70 -7.96
N ARG A 991 -12.29 9.50 -8.01
CA ARG A 991 -12.45 10.64 -8.92
C ARG A 991 -11.37 11.70 -8.74
N ALA A 992 -10.97 11.99 -7.49
CA ALA A 992 -9.91 12.95 -7.21
C ALA A 992 -8.51 12.45 -7.60
N ARG A 993 -8.31 11.12 -7.63
CA ARG A 993 -7.04 10.47 -8.01
C ARG A 993 -6.97 10.14 -9.50
N ASP A 994 -8.10 9.88 -10.14
CA ASP A 994 -8.15 9.61 -11.57
C ASP A 994 -7.78 10.87 -12.33
N THR A 995 -7.07 10.62 -13.41
CA THR A 995 -6.39 11.63 -14.19
C THR A 995 -7.02 11.75 -15.58
N GLY A 996 -7.89 10.83 -15.97
CA GLY A 996 -8.75 11.02 -17.15
C GLY A 996 -9.90 12.02 -16.91
N ILE A 997 -10.52 12.46 -18.01
CA ILE A 997 -11.84 13.10 -17.95
C ILE A 997 -12.84 12.01 -17.56
N GLU A 998 -13.64 12.24 -16.51
CA GLU A 998 -14.62 11.26 -16.06
C GLU A 998 -15.64 10.96 -17.17
N PRO A 999 -15.77 9.69 -17.62
CA PRO A 999 -16.84 9.31 -18.52
C PRO A 999 -18.18 9.13 -17.78
N PRO A 1000 -19.32 9.33 -18.46
CA PRO A 1000 -20.61 8.83 -17.98
C PRO A 1000 -20.59 7.32 -17.72
N LEU A 1001 -21.49 6.84 -16.86
CA LEU A 1001 -21.53 5.43 -16.44
C LEU A 1001 -21.78 4.49 -17.62
N ASP A 1002 -22.61 4.87 -18.59
CA ASP A 1002 -22.89 4.07 -19.79
C ASP A 1002 -21.70 3.99 -20.76
N ARG A 1003 -20.68 4.84 -20.58
CA ARG A 1003 -19.45 4.91 -21.40
C ARG A 1003 -18.20 4.69 -20.56
N VAL A 1004 -18.35 4.15 -19.35
CA VAL A 1004 -17.22 3.84 -18.47
C VAL A 1004 -16.23 2.90 -19.14
N GLU A 1005 -14.95 3.13 -18.95
CA GLU A 1005 -13.88 2.33 -19.54
C GLU A 1005 -13.24 1.46 -18.46
N ARG A 1006 -12.13 1.92 -17.89
CA ARG A 1006 -11.30 1.16 -16.94
C ARG A 1006 -11.38 1.71 -15.51
N GLN A 1007 -12.19 2.74 -15.28
CA GLN A 1007 -12.32 3.44 -14.00
C GLN A 1007 -13.13 2.62 -12.98
N SER A 1008 -12.45 1.86 -12.13
CA SER A 1008 -13.09 1.02 -11.09
C SER A 1008 -14.03 1.78 -10.16
N HIS A 1009 -13.61 2.99 -9.75
CA HIS A 1009 -14.42 3.85 -8.89
C HIS A 1009 -15.76 4.28 -9.53
N ILE A 1010 -15.87 4.23 -10.87
CA ILE A 1010 -17.11 4.52 -11.59
C ILE A 1010 -17.99 3.28 -11.69
N TYR A 1011 -17.49 2.16 -12.24
CA TYR A 1011 -18.35 1.00 -12.49
C TYR A 1011 -18.64 0.16 -11.24
N TYR A 1012 -17.79 0.21 -10.21
CA TYR A 1012 -18.11 -0.36 -8.91
C TYR A 1012 -18.90 0.63 -8.06
N ASN A 1013 -18.26 1.73 -7.66
CA ASN A 1013 -18.79 2.53 -6.56
C ASN A 1013 -19.91 3.49 -6.98
N LYS A 1014 -19.68 4.33 -8.00
CA LYS A 1014 -20.76 5.17 -8.57
C LYS A 1014 -21.89 4.32 -9.13
N GLY A 1015 -21.56 3.20 -9.78
CA GLY A 1015 -22.53 2.23 -10.30
C GLY A 1015 -23.45 1.68 -9.21
N ALA A 1016 -22.89 1.27 -8.07
CA ALA A 1016 -23.64 0.80 -6.90
C ALA A 1016 -24.66 1.84 -6.42
N VAL A 1017 -24.22 3.09 -6.24
CA VAL A 1017 -25.08 4.20 -5.79
C VAL A 1017 -26.16 4.53 -6.82
N ALA A 1018 -25.78 4.68 -8.08
CA ALA A 1018 -26.69 5.00 -9.18
C ALA A 1018 -27.81 3.96 -9.31
N MET A 1019 -27.45 2.67 -9.33
CA MET A 1019 -28.45 1.60 -9.46
C MET A 1019 -29.34 1.48 -8.22
N TYR A 1020 -28.81 1.75 -7.02
CA TYR A 1020 -29.62 1.77 -5.81
C TYR A 1020 -30.65 2.93 -5.81
N LEU A 1021 -30.27 4.11 -6.27
CA LEU A 1021 -31.20 5.23 -6.44
C LEU A 1021 -32.23 4.95 -7.53
N LEU A 1022 -31.83 4.33 -8.65
CA LEU A 1022 -32.73 3.98 -9.75
C LEU A 1022 -33.75 2.92 -9.37
N GLN A 1023 -33.37 1.86 -8.64
CA GLN A 1023 -34.35 0.87 -8.16
C GLN A 1023 -35.34 1.50 -7.18
N ASP A 1024 -34.86 2.40 -6.31
CA ASP A 1024 -35.68 3.08 -5.32
C ASP A 1024 -36.70 4.03 -5.98
N ARG A 1025 -36.32 4.63 -7.11
CA ARG A 1025 -37.18 5.52 -7.89
C ARG A 1025 -38.17 4.77 -8.78
N LEU A 1026 -37.68 3.81 -9.57
CA LEU A 1026 -38.45 3.16 -10.63
C LEU A 1026 -39.23 1.93 -10.12
N GLY A 1027 -38.86 1.42 -8.94
CA GLY A 1027 -39.41 0.24 -8.29
C GLY A 1027 -38.53 -0.99 -8.52
N GLU A 1028 -38.09 -1.64 -7.43
CA GLU A 1028 -37.25 -2.84 -7.42
C GLU A 1028 -37.81 -3.95 -8.33
N ASP A 1029 -39.09 -4.30 -8.19
CA ASP A 1029 -39.71 -5.37 -8.97
C ASP A 1029 -39.75 -5.06 -10.47
N ARG A 1030 -39.97 -3.79 -10.84
CA ARG A 1030 -40.00 -3.35 -12.24
C ARG A 1030 -38.60 -3.37 -12.86
N VAL A 1031 -37.59 -2.93 -12.11
CA VAL A 1031 -36.19 -3.02 -12.51
C VAL A 1031 -35.79 -4.49 -12.66
N ASN A 1032 -36.06 -5.34 -11.67
CA ASN A 1032 -35.79 -6.78 -11.73
C ASN A 1032 -36.50 -7.47 -12.90
N ALA A 1033 -37.77 -7.13 -13.18
CA ALA A 1033 -38.49 -7.68 -14.34
C ALA A 1033 -37.83 -7.29 -15.67
N MET A 1034 -37.38 -6.04 -15.82
CA MET A 1034 -36.64 -5.58 -17.00
C MET A 1034 -35.30 -6.32 -17.15
N LEU A 1035 -34.55 -6.46 -16.05
CA LEU A 1035 -33.27 -7.19 -16.02
C LEU A 1035 -33.45 -8.67 -16.38
N ARG A 1036 -34.51 -9.32 -15.88
CA ARG A 1036 -34.88 -10.69 -16.25
C ARG A 1036 -35.11 -10.84 -17.74
N GLY A 1037 -35.79 -9.89 -18.36
CA GLY A 1037 -36.02 -9.87 -19.80
C GLY A 1037 -34.70 -9.74 -20.58
N ILE A 1038 -33.78 -8.90 -20.11
CA ILE A 1038 -32.44 -8.77 -20.68
C ILE A 1038 -31.69 -10.11 -20.61
N VAL A 1039 -31.59 -10.72 -19.43
CA VAL A 1039 -30.89 -12.00 -19.24
C VAL A 1039 -31.54 -13.10 -20.08
N ALA A 1040 -32.86 -13.27 -20.03
CA ALA A 1040 -33.58 -14.27 -20.83
C ALA A 1040 -33.32 -14.12 -22.35
N SER A 1041 -33.22 -12.89 -22.85
CA SER A 1041 -33.00 -12.65 -24.28
C SER A 1041 -31.54 -12.86 -24.74
N ARG A 1042 -30.56 -12.78 -23.83
CA ARG A 1042 -29.12 -12.78 -24.13
C ARG A 1042 -28.32 -13.94 -23.53
N ARG A 1043 -28.92 -14.73 -22.64
CA ARG A 1043 -28.26 -15.84 -21.96
C ARG A 1043 -27.61 -16.82 -22.94
N PHE A 1044 -26.31 -17.05 -22.78
CA PHE A 1044 -25.48 -17.95 -23.58
C PHE A 1044 -25.54 -17.69 -25.09
N LYS A 1045 -25.83 -16.46 -25.51
CA LYS A 1045 -25.79 -16.06 -26.93
C LYS A 1045 -24.45 -15.42 -27.25
N GLY A 1046 -23.77 -15.94 -28.27
CA GLY A 1046 -22.55 -15.37 -28.83
C GLY A 1046 -22.80 -14.04 -29.55
N ALA A 1047 -21.85 -13.64 -30.41
CA ALA A 1047 -21.94 -12.39 -31.16
C ALA A 1047 -23.25 -12.28 -31.97
N PRO A 1048 -23.86 -11.08 -32.07
CA PRO A 1048 -23.41 -9.83 -31.46
C PRO A 1048 -23.73 -9.73 -29.96
N TYR A 1049 -22.70 -9.39 -29.17
CA TYR A 1049 -22.81 -9.21 -27.71
C TYR A 1049 -23.54 -7.91 -27.34
N PRO A 1050 -24.30 -7.87 -26.23
CA PRO A 1050 -25.01 -6.66 -25.77
C PRO A 1050 -24.05 -5.58 -25.27
N ASN A 1051 -24.49 -4.32 -25.30
CA ASN A 1051 -23.77 -3.16 -24.76
C ASN A 1051 -24.61 -2.39 -23.73
N SER A 1052 -24.01 -1.43 -23.04
CA SER A 1052 -24.63 -0.67 -21.93
C SER A 1052 -25.94 0.02 -22.30
N LEU A 1053 -26.14 0.40 -23.57
CA LEU A 1053 -27.39 0.99 -24.05
C LEU A 1053 -28.60 0.07 -23.83
N LEU A 1054 -28.40 -1.25 -23.78
CA LEU A 1054 -29.49 -2.18 -23.49
C LEU A 1054 -30.08 -1.93 -22.10
N LEU A 1055 -29.21 -1.69 -21.11
CA LEU A 1055 -29.57 -1.39 -19.73
C LEU A 1055 -30.10 0.05 -19.60
N ALA A 1056 -29.37 1.04 -20.13
CA ALA A 1056 -29.77 2.45 -20.05
C ALA A 1056 -31.14 2.70 -20.70
N ASN A 1057 -31.38 2.14 -21.89
CA ASN A 1057 -32.68 2.25 -22.54
C ASN A 1057 -33.78 1.44 -21.83
N GLY A 1058 -33.42 0.32 -21.18
CA GLY A 1058 -34.32 -0.42 -20.31
C GLY A 1058 -34.83 0.44 -19.17
N LEU A 1059 -33.94 1.14 -18.47
CA LEU A 1059 -34.26 2.06 -17.38
C LEU A 1059 -35.11 3.24 -17.85
N ARG A 1060 -34.78 3.85 -19.00
CA ARG A 1060 -35.60 4.93 -19.61
C ARG A 1060 -37.03 4.51 -19.91
N ARG A 1061 -37.24 3.26 -20.33
CA ARG A 1061 -38.59 2.72 -20.59
C ARG A 1061 -39.40 2.49 -19.31
N LEU A 1062 -38.73 2.29 -18.18
CA LEU A 1062 -39.41 2.17 -16.89
C LEU A 1062 -39.84 3.51 -16.29
N ALA A 1063 -39.22 4.62 -16.70
CA ALA A 1063 -39.57 5.95 -16.24
C ALA A 1063 -41.02 6.30 -16.62
N ARG A 1064 -41.81 6.71 -15.61
CA ARG A 1064 -43.23 7.07 -15.72
C ARG A 1064 -43.44 8.56 -15.95
N THR A 1065 -42.47 9.37 -15.52
CA THR A 1065 -42.53 10.83 -15.60
C THR A 1065 -41.28 11.38 -16.28
N ARG A 1066 -41.35 12.64 -16.73
CA ARG A 1066 -40.19 13.35 -17.26
C ARG A 1066 -39.05 13.44 -16.24
N ALA A 1067 -39.37 13.67 -14.96
CA ALA A 1067 -38.38 13.75 -13.89
C ALA A 1067 -37.67 12.41 -13.65
N GLU A 1068 -38.40 11.28 -13.68
CA GLU A 1068 -37.77 9.96 -13.58
C GLU A 1068 -36.85 9.68 -14.78
N ARG A 1069 -37.23 10.11 -15.98
CA ARG A 1069 -36.40 9.96 -17.18
C ARG A 1069 -35.14 10.83 -17.11
N GLU A 1070 -35.26 12.07 -16.64
CA GLU A 1070 -34.11 12.97 -16.44
C GLU A 1070 -33.12 12.38 -15.43
N LEU A 1071 -33.62 11.82 -14.32
CA LEU A 1071 -32.77 11.14 -13.34
C LEU A 1071 -32.02 9.95 -13.93
N VAL A 1072 -32.66 9.16 -14.81
CA VAL A 1072 -31.98 8.09 -15.54
C VAL A 1072 -30.83 8.67 -16.36
N ASP A 1073 -31.09 9.69 -17.16
CA ASP A 1073 -30.06 10.31 -18.01
C ASP A 1073 -28.92 10.93 -17.17
N ASP A 1074 -29.23 11.51 -16.01
CA ASP A 1074 -28.25 12.10 -15.11
C ASP A 1074 -27.31 11.08 -14.46
N LEU A 1075 -27.80 9.87 -14.22
CA LEU A 1075 -27.06 8.78 -13.58
C LEU A 1075 -26.34 7.86 -14.59
N THR A 1076 -26.85 7.75 -15.83
CA THR A 1076 -26.26 6.87 -16.85
C THR A 1076 -25.44 7.62 -17.89
N ASP A 1077 -25.99 8.66 -18.50
CA ASP A 1077 -25.47 9.28 -19.73
C ASP A 1077 -24.72 10.58 -19.48
N ARG A 1078 -24.79 11.10 -18.27
CA ARG A 1078 -24.09 12.32 -17.84
C ARG A 1078 -23.20 12.06 -16.63
N VAL A 1079 -22.28 12.97 -16.42
CA VAL A 1079 -21.56 13.09 -15.15
C VAL A 1079 -22.25 14.19 -14.37
N THR A 1080 -23.15 13.79 -13.48
CA THR A 1080 -23.96 14.70 -12.67
C THR A 1080 -23.50 14.66 -11.22
N LEU A 1081 -23.36 15.84 -10.63
CA LEU A 1081 -23.04 16.01 -9.22
C LEU A 1081 -24.13 16.85 -8.57
N TRP A 1082 -24.58 16.40 -7.41
CA TRP A 1082 -25.46 17.15 -6.54
C TRP A 1082 -24.63 17.72 -5.38
N ASP A 1083 -25.14 18.79 -4.79
CA ASP A 1083 -24.66 19.41 -3.56
C ASP A 1083 -25.93 19.61 -2.72
N LEU A 1084 -26.16 18.74 -1.72
CA LEU A 1084 -27.42 18.64 -0.97
C LEU A 1084 -27.18 18.84 0.53
N ARG A 1085 -27.28 20.09 0.98
CA ARG A 1085 -26.95 20.45 2.35
C ARG A 1085 -28.18 20.81 3.17
N THR A 1086 -28.26 20.31 4.40
CA THR A 1086 -29.15 20.87 5.41
C THR A 1086 -28.39 21.90 6.24
N THR A 1087 -28.77 23.17 6.13
CA THR A 1087 -28.05 24.26 6.80
C THR A 1087 -28.55 24.52 8.22
N LEU A 1088 -29.83 24.25 8.48
CA LEU A 1088 -30.47 24.49 9.76
C LEU A 1088 -31.68 23.56 9.96
N ALA A 1089 -31.85 23.06 11.18
CA ALA A 1089 -33.05 22.34 11.60
C ALA A 1089 -33.53 22.88 12.95
N LYS A 1090 -34.78 23.34 13.03
CA LYS A 1090 -35.39 23.90 14.25
C LYS A 1090 -36.69 23.20 14.57
N THR A 1091 -36.93 22.85 15.84
CA THR A 1091 -38.17 22.21 16.29
C THR A 1091 -38.83 22.96 17.43
N ARG A 1092 -40.16 22.96 17.47
CA ARG A 1092 -40.95 23.50 18.58
C ARG A 1092 -42.15 22.60 18.90
N PRO A 1093 -42.58 22.50 20.17
CA PRO A 1093 -43.80 21.78 20.52
C PRO A 1093 -45.03 22.55 20.01
N VAL A 1094 -46.02 21.83 19.47
CA VAL A 1094 -47.28 22.40 18.96
C VAL A 1094 -48.53 21.80 19.64
N GLY A 1095 -48.36 21.21 20.82
CA GLY A 1095 -49.43 20.63 21.66
C GLY A 1095 -49.78 19.17 21.34
N ASN A 1096 -50.41 18.47 22.29
CA ASN A 1096 -50.81 17.05 22.19
C ASN A 1096 -49.66 16.09 21.81
N GLY A 1097 -48.45 16.33 22.32
CA GLY A 1097 -47.27 15.51 22.03
C GLY A 1097 -46.69 15.66 20.61
N ARG A 1098 -47.19 16.62 19.81
CA ARG A 1098 -46.72 16.87 18.45
C ARG A 1098 -45.64 17.96 18.40
N TRP A 1099 -44.75 17.82 17.44
CA TRP A 1099 -43.61 18.71 17.20
C TRP A 1099 -43.63 19.20 15.76
N GLU A 1100 -43.52 20.52 15.59
CA GLU A 1100 -43.31 21.14 14.29
C GLU A 1100 -41.81 21.38 14.10
N THR A 1101 -41.27 20.98 12.95
CA THR A 1101 -39.85 21.12 12.64
C THR A 1101 -39.67 21.70 11.27
N VAL A 1102 -38.87 22.78 11.20
CA VAL A 1102 -38.50 23.48 9.97
C VAL A 1102 -37.06 23.13 9.61
N LEU A 1103 -36.86 22.61 8.40
CA LEU A 1103 -35.56 22.34 7.80
C LEU A 1103 -35.25 23.38 6.73
N THR A 1104 -34.07 24.00 6.80
CA THR A 1104 -33.53 24.85 5.73
C THR A 1104 -32.52 24.05 4.92
N ILE A 1105 -32.81 23.86 3.64
CA ILE A 1105 -32.01 23.09 2.69
C ILE A 1105 -31.36 24.06 1.71
N ALA A 1106 -30.07 23.88 1.46
CA ALA A 1106 -29.34 24.52 0.37
C ALA A 1106 -29.00 23.43 -0.65
N ALA A 1107 -29.39 23.60 -1.90
CA ALA A 1107 -29.14 22.60 -2.91
C ALA A 1107 -28.64 23.18 -4.23
N SER A 1108 -27.80 22.42 -4.93
CA SER A 1108 -27.42 22.72 -6.31
C SER A 1108 -27.13 21.43 -7.09
N LYS A 1109 -27.08 21.57 -8.42
CA LYS A 1109 -26.79 20.47 -9.35
C LYS A 1109 -25.86 20.99 -10.42
N SER A 1110 -24.93 20.15 -10.86
CA SER A 1110 -24.02 20.47 -11.95
C SER A 1110 -23.77 19.28 -12.86
N HIS A 1111 -23.45 19.56 -14.11
CA HIS A 1111 -22.97 18.57 -15.07
C HIS A 1111 -21.51 18.86 -15.42
N LEU A 1112 -20.73 17.80 -15.58
CA LEU A 1112 -19.41 17.90 -16.20
C LEU A 1112 -19.58 17.96 -17.72
N ASP A 1113 -19.00 18.98 -18.36
CA ASP A 1113 -18.92 19.04 -19.80
C ASP A 1113 -17.79 18.13 -20.34
N PRO A 1114 -17.73 17.86 -21.66
CA PRO A 1114 -16.72 16.97 -22.25
C PRO A 1114 -15.27 17.44 -22.06
N LYS A 1115 -15.03 18.66 -21.58
CA LYS A 1115 -13.69 19.19 -21.26
C LYS A 1115 -13.34 19.05 -19.79
N GLY A 1116 -14.20 18.42 -18.99
CA GLY A 1116 -14.01 18.30 -17.55
C GLY A 1116 -14.37 19.56 -16.78
N VAL A 1117 -15.14 20.49 -17.36
CA VAL A 1117 -15.59 21.72 -16.71
C VAL A 1117 -17.01 21.55 -16.20
N GLU A 1118 -17.21 21.85 -14.92
CA GLU A 1118 -18.52 21.76 -14.28
C GLU A 1118 -19.37 22.98 -14.65
N ARG A 1119 -20.62 22.72 -15.06
CA ARG A 1119 -21.61 23.75 -15.39
C ARG A 1119 -22.85 23.57 -14.52
N PRO A 1120 -23.41 24.67 -13.97
CA PRO A 1120 -24.67 24.61 -13.24
C PRO A 1120 -25.78 23.97 -14.08
N ALA A 1121 -26.62 23.19 -13.43
CA ALA A 1121 -27.76 22.50 -14.01
C ALA A 1121 -29.04 22.79 -13.22
N ALA A 1122 -30.19 22.68 -13.87
CA ALA A 1122 -31.47 22.85 -13.19
C ALA A 1122 -31.71 21.68 -12.23
N LEU A 1123 -31.92 21.99 -10.95
CA LEU A 1123 -32.34 21.03 -9.93
C LEU A 1123 -33.86 21.14 -9.76
N ALA A 1124 -34.57 20.05 -10.07
CA ALA A 1124 -36.01 19.90 -9.84
C ALA A 1124 -36.34 18.44 -9.43
N ASP A 1125 -35.35 17.77 -8.86
CA ASP A 1125 -35.44 16.38 -8.42
C ASP A 1125 -36.35 16.27 -7.19
N THR A 1126 -37.16 15.21 -7.12
CA THR A 1126 -37.84 14.87 -5.88
C THR A 1126 -36.89 14.06 -4.99
N ILE A 1127 -36.46 14.64 -3.87
CA ILE A 1127 -35.44 14.06 -2.97
C ILE A 1127 -36.09 13.75 -1.62
N GLU A 1128 -35.62 12.69 -0.97
CA GLU A 1128 -36.07 12.34 0.37
C GLU A 1128 -35.61 13.39 1.38
N VAL A 1129 -36.56 13.89 2.17
CA VAL A 1129 -36.31 14.76 3.32
C VAL A 1129 -36.99 14.13 4.53
N GLY A 1130 -36.27 14.01 5.63
CA GLY A 1130 -36.74 13.26 6.80
C GLY A 1130 -36.29 13.83 8.13
N LEU A 1131 -36.98 13.38 9.18
CA LEU A 1131 -36.70 13.67 10.58
C LEU A 1131 -36.57 12.38 11.38
N PHE A 1132 -35.63 12.38 12.32
CA PHE A 1132 -35.15 11.19 12.99
C PHE A 1132 -34.91 11.43 14.48
N THR A 1133 -35.00 10.36 15.27
CA THR A 1133 -34.66 10.36 16.71
C THR A 1133 -33.20 9.96 16.98
N ALA A 1134 -32.42 9.73 15.93
CA ALA A 1134 -31.00 9.37 15.99
C ALA A 1134 -30.32 9.79 14.67
N PRO A 1135 -28.99 9.96 14.63
CA PRO A 1135 -28.27 10.21 13.39
C PRO A 1135 -28.55 9.09 12.37
N PRO A 1136 -28.90 9.41 11.12
CA PRO A 1136 -29.12 8.37 10.10
C PRO A 1136 -27.89 7.49 9.82
N ASP A 1137 -26.68 7.93 10.15
CA ASP A 1137 -25.43 7.18 10.03
C ASP A 1137 -24.97 6.44 11.29
N ALA A 1138 -25.74 6.51 12.38
CA ALA A 1138 -25.40 5.81 13.60
C ALA A 1138 -25.51 4.28 13.44
N ALA A 1139 -24.61 3.55 14.12
CA ALA A 1139 -24.72 2.11 14.23
C ALA A 1139 -26.02 1.71 14.96
N GLY A 1140 -26.78 0.78 14.38
CA GLY A 1140 -28.07 0.34 14.92
C GLY A 1140 -29.27 1.22 14.54
N PHE A 1141 -29.07 2.25 13.69
CA PHE A 1141 -30.17 2.99 13.10
C PHE A 1141 -31.14 2.06 12.37
N SER A 1142 -32.43 2.19 12.65
CA SER A 1142 -33.47 1.32 12.12
C SER A 1142 -34.76 2.10 11.80
N ALA A 1143 -35.76 1.42 11.25
CA ALA A 1143 -37.07 2.02 10.97
C ALA A 1143 -37.72 2.68 12.20
N ARG A 1144 -37.38 2.24 13.42
CA ARG A 1144 -37.90 2.84 14.68
C ARG A 1144 -37.39 4.26 14.93
N ASN A 1145 -36.29 4.65 14.30
CA ASN A 1145 -35.69 5.96 14.45
C ASN A 1145 -36.25 6.99 13.46
N ILE A 1146 -37.10 6.56 12.53
CA ILE A 1146 -37.68 7.41 11.49
C ILE A 1146 -39.00 7.97 12.02
N LEU A 1147 -39.08 9.29 12.20
CA LEU A 1147 -40.33 9.98 12.55
C LEU A 1147 -41.14 10.30 11.29
N VAL A 1148 -40.46 10.80 10.26
CA VAL A 1148 -41.03 11.03 8.94
C VAL A 1148 -39.92 10.98 7.91
N ILE A 1149 -40.22 10.44 6.73
CA ILE A 1149 -39.42 10.62 5.53
C ILE A 1149 -40.37 10.75 4.35
N ARG A 1150 -40.19 11.81 3.55
CA ARG A 1150 -41.03 12.08 2.37
C ARG A 1150 -40.17 12.57 1.23
N ARG A 1151 -40.53 12.18 0.01
CA ARG A 1151 -39.95 12.75 -1.21
C ARG A 1151 -40.65 14.06 -1.50
N ILE A 1152 -39.90 15.14 -1.59
CA ILE A 1152 -40.41 16.46 -1.94
C ILE A 1152 -39.57 17.05 -3.08
N PRO A 1153 -40.11 17.96 -3.88
CA PRO A 1153 -39.31 18.71 -4.85
C PRO A 1153 -38.19 19.50 -4.14
N VAL A 1154 -36.97 19.40 -4.64
CA VAL A 1154 -35.83 20.21 -4.23
C VAL A 1154 -35.38 21.06 -5.41
N HIS A 1155 -35.14 22.36 -5.18
CA HIS A 1155 -34.69 23.30 -6.19
C HIS A 1155 -33.35 23.96 -5.83
N THR A 1156 -32.70 24.54 -6.84
CA THR A 1156 -31.43 25.26 -6.64
C THR A 1156 -31.63 26.43 -5.66
N GLY A 1157 -30.65 26.64 -4.78
CA GLY A 1157 -30.66 27.71 -3.78
C GLY A 1157 -31.18 27.25 -2.41
N LEU A 1158 -31.68 28.19 -1.62
CA LEU A 1158 -32.22 27.94 -0.29
C LEU A 1158 -33.73 27.65 -0.36
N GLN A 1159 -34.18 26.62 0.36
CA GLN A 1159 -35.59 26.28 0.52
C GLN A 1159 -35.89 25.86 1.96
N GLN A 1160 -37.13 26.10 2.41
CA GLN A 1160 -37.60 25.67 3.73
C GLN A 1160 -38.69 24.62 3.61
N VAL A 1161 -38.63 23.61 4.48
CA VAL A 1161 -39.58 22.51 4.52
C VAL A 1161 -40.03 22.31 5.96
N THR A 1162 -41.34 22.22 6.16
CA THR A 1162 -41.93 22.04 7.48
C THR A 1162 -42.58 20.67 7.61
N PHE A 1163 -42.33 19.98 8.71
CA PHE A 1163 -42.95 18.72 9.06
C PHE A 1163 -43.59 18.79 10.45
N VAL A 1164 -44.65 18.03 10.64
CA VAL A 1164 -45.26 17.79 11.96
C VAL A 1164 -45.12 16.31 12.30
N THR A 1165 -44.56 16.01 13.46
CA THR A 1165 -44.25 14.65 13.93
C THR A 1165 -44.83 14.38 15.32
N THR A 1166 -45.04 13.10 15.67
CA THR A 1166 -45.62 12.66 16.96
C THR A 1166 -44.58 12.42 18.05
N GLY A 1167 -43.32 12.82 17.82
CA GLY A 1167 -42.22 12.70 18.77
C GLY A 1167 -41.15 13.74 18.45
N MET A 1168 -40.30 14.08 19.43
CA MET A 1168 -39.29 15.11 19.25
C MET A 1168 -38.19 14.61 18.30
N PRO A 1169 -37.94 15.29 17.16
CA PRO A 1169 -36.82 14.95 16.30
C PRO A 1169 -35.52 15.50 16.87
N THR A 1170 -34.47 14.69 16.82
CA THR A 1170 -33.11 15.07 17.19
C THR A 1170 -32.22 15.31 15.98
N PHE A 1171 -32.57 14.74 14.82
CA PHE A 1171 -31.87 14.93 13.55
C PHE A 1171 -32.87 15.17 12.41
N GLY A 1172 -32.44 15.88 11.38
CA GLY A 1172 -33.24 16.09 10.17
C GLY A 1172 -32.41 16.52 8.98
N GLY A 1173 -32.88 16.20 7.77
CA GLY A 1173 -32.21 16.66 6.56
C GLY A 1173 -32.66 16.07 5.23
N VAL A 1174 -31.98 16.51 4.17
CA VAL A 1174 -32.16 16.13 2.75
C VAL A 1174 -31.23 15.00 2.35
N ASP A 1175 -31.69 14.12 1.47
CA ASP A 1175 -31.01 12.86 1.11
C ASP A 1175 -30.33 12.18 2.31
N PRO A 1176 -31.08 11.91 3.40
CA PRO A 1176 -30.50 11.43 4.64
C PRO A 1176 -29.87 10.03 4.51
N TYR A 1177 -30.10 9.34 3.39
CA TYR A 1177 -29.55 8.03 3.05
C TYR A 1177 -28.36 8.09 2.07
N THR A 1178 -27.91 9.27 1.64
CA THR A 1178 -26.80 9.46 0.70
C THR A 1178 -26.99 8.65 -0.59
N LYS A 1179 -28.20 8.73 -1.17
CA LYS A 1179 -28.55 8.01 -2.40
C LYS A 1179 -28.11 8.79 -3.65
N TYR A 1180 -27.97 10.11 -3.56
CA TYR A 1180 -27.55 10.96 -4.67
C TYR A 1180 -26.02 11.07 -4.73
N ILE A 1181 -25.48 11.36 -5.92
CA ILE A 1181 -24.04 11.56 -6.14
C ILE A 1181 -23.63 12.94 -5.61
N ASP A 1182 -23.55 13.01 -4.28
CA ASP A 1182 -23.27 14.18 -3.48
C ASP A 1182 -21.79 14.24 -3.06
N ARG A 1183 -21.24 15.45 -2.99
CA ARG A 1183 -19.83 15.69 -2.66
C ARG A 1183 -19.53 15.62 -1.17
N ASP A 1184 -20.52 15.94 -0.34
CA ASP A 1184 -20.36 15.93 1.11
C ASP A 1184 -21.61 15.38 1.81
N GLY A 1185 -21.77 14.06 1.78
CA GLY A 1185 -22.85 13.36 2.48
C GLY A 1185 -22.93 13.59 4.00
N ALA A 1186 -21.96 14.28 4.61
CA ALA A 1186 -21.93 14.55 6.04
C ALA A 1186 -22.80 15.75 6.45
N ASP A 1187 -23.15 16.66 5.55
CA ASP A 1187 -24.00 17.83 5.84
C ASP A 1187 -25.45 17.68 5.36
N ASN A 1188 -25.78 16.53 4.76
CA ASN A 1188 -27.11 16.11 4.37
C ASN A 1188 -28.09 16.10 5.54
N ALA A 1189 -27.64 15.69 6.74
CA ALA A 1189 -28.44 15.64 7.95
C ALA A 1189 -27.74 16.33 9.13
N VAL A 1190 -28.48 17.17 9.87
CA VAL A 1190 -27.96 17.95 11.00
C VAL A 1190 -28.76 17.72 12.27
N GLU A 1191 -28.15 18.05 13.41
CA GLU A 1191 -28.86 18.10 14.70
C GLU A 1191 -29.97 19.14 14.68
N VAL A 1192 -31.13 18.75 15.21
CA VAL A 1192 -32.29 19.61 15.36
C VAL A 1192 -32.15 20.41 16.65
N ARG A 1193 -32.22 21.74 16.51
CA ARG A 1193 -32.16 22.68 17.64
C ARG A 1193 -33.58 23.04 18.10
N GLN A 1194 -33.76 23.23 19.39
CA GLN A 1194 -34.98 23.84 19.93
C GLN A 1194 -34.91 25.36 19.78
#